data_AF-A0A2G4F5W6-F1
#
_entry.id   AF-A0A2G4F5W6-F1
#
_cell.length_a   1.000
_cell.length_b   1.000
_cell.length_c   1.000
_cell.angle_alpha   90.00
_cell.angle_beta   90.00
_cell.angle_gamma   90.00
#
_symmetry.space_group_name_H-M   'P 1'
#
loop_
_entity.id
_entity.type
_entity.pdbx_description
1 polymer ?
#
loop_
_entity_poly.entity_id
_entity_poly.type
_entity_poly.pdbx_seq_one_letter_code
_entity_poly.pdbx_strand_id
1 'polypeptide(L)'
;MQQIKKPHPISDVCSQAQKIRFFTFLQRVLIGTLASSLLNLFILFPSPSFAEVVLGVVRISENSPDWQKITTRLGESGIPYKPINIEEIKSVGDLAGFNTLFLPNIETLSPAQIKVLQAWASQGGRLIASGPVGRTSPALVRQSLRSLLGAYWAFPLTQPAAPQPRTRCRDLACTTSSNWVPAEQKNSSVQGGVLIPADANSQTVATWKDSSGSSAAIATDRTTYLGWRWGSDGSAKVDTAWLRASIARWGGTVAVPIPPQTAIAPPIPPSSRLPRNTPPAPRNTPLSRLSPSPPLPDPVPATFTDPSDQSAPAGLDVQANSNKPIVSIEAYLMRQELTNLLGRFESALTAANSANTPVNLNAANTAQLVAGSNSGGAPAASRPPTIQGATTRTIAIARQALQSFDQLLQEQNYAAARKQWVEARQLLWQNYPKEGQRVGAEIRAVWLDRGTIVAARSEQGLAAVFDRLAAAGINTVFFETLNAGYPIYPSQIAPQQNPLTVGWDPLQSAVKLSHERGMELHAWIWVFATGNKRHNTLIGQPSSYPGPVLSAHPDWANIDNKGRRQNPNDGKFYLDPANKEARSYLLRIVDEIASRYKVDGLQLDYIRYPFQDDNAGFTYGYGVAARQQFQQLTGTDPVKFSPSDGNLWRQWVEFKTNQINTFVGEVSQLLRRNYPRTILSVAVFPHPPSQRIYKIQQNWEVWARQGIVDLIVPMTYALDTNRLQRITEPLAKEQMLGSALIAPSVKLLTLPEVVAIDQIQALRDLPTGGYAIFAVESINSAMQGFFNRTQGARVRSASALEPIPYRQPFAAAASRYNAMKQEWSFLLASNQLRVSESELKVLQSRSAELAIALSKLAASPTTENLTIAKRLLASFQSQFQSSMRLHSTENSYQVQTWQNRLDSLEMLLRYGERVELNRG
;
A
#
# COMPACT_ATOMS: atom_id res chain seq x y z
N MET A 1 71.86 -19.33 17.68
CA MET A 1 70.82 -19.55 16.63
C MET A 1 69.56 -18.86 17.09
N GLN A 2 69.46 -17.57 16.76
CA GLN A 2 68.55 -16.62 17.41
C GLN A 2 68.53 -15.31 16.59
N GLN A 3 67.41 -14.58 16.73
CA GLN A 3 67.20 -13.12 16.57
C GLN A 3 66.69 -12.52 15.23
N ILE A 4 65.37 -12.27 15.22
CA ILE A 4 64.67 -10.96 15.24
C ILE A 4 65.27 -9.77 14.46
N LYS A 5 64.47 -9.13 13.57
CA LYS A 5 64.11 -7.68 13.60
C LYS A 5 63.28 -7.18 12.39
N LYS A 6 62.28 -6.34 12.68
CA LYS A 6 61.72 -5.23 11.86
C LYS A 6 62.38 -3.90 12.34
N PRO A 7 62.20 -2.66 11.76
CA PRO A 7 61.14 -2.14 10.85
C PRO A 7 61.57 -1.13 9.72
N HIS A 8 60.55 -0.66 8.96
CA HIS A 8 60.33 0.40 7.90
C HIS A 8 61.19 1.71 7.90
N PRO A 9 61.10 2.68 6.91
CA PRO A 9 60.04 3.00 5.90
C PRO A 9 60.50 3.51 4.49
N ILE A 10 59.56 3.71 3.53
CA ILE A 10 59.75 4.58 2.33
C ILE A 10 58.48 5.41 2.06
N SER A 11 58.69 6.69 1.70
CA SER A 11 57.74 7.79 1.52
C SER A 11 57.45 8.15 0.04
N ASP A 12 56.39 8.95 -0.13
CA ASP A 12 55.79 9.57 -1.33
C ASP A 12 56.73 10.30 -2.31
N VAL A 13 56.34 10.37 -3.60
CA VAL A 13 55.75 11.55 -4.29
C VAL A 13 55.77 11.33 -5.81
N CYS A 14 54.60 11.51 -6.44
CA CYS A 14 54.34 11.46 -7.88
C CYS A 14 54.12 12.91 -8.38
N SER A 15 54.81 13.33 -9.45
CA SER A 15 54.52 14.57 -10.17
C SER A 15 54.96 14.52 -11.65
N GLN A 16 53.96 14.71 -12.51
CA GLN A 16 53.97 15.39 -13.82
C GLN A 16 55.18 15.25 -14.75
N ALA A 17 55.01 14.46 -15.82
CA ALA A 17 55.25 14.90 -17.21
C ALA A 17 54.99 13.73 -18.18
N GLN A 18 53.86 13.75 -18.90
CA GLN A 18 53.67 13.23 -20.27
C GLN A 18 52.16 13.19 -20.60
N LYS A 19 51.64 14.35 -21.03
CA LYS A 19 50.29 14.50 -21.58
C LYS A 19 50.36 15.20 -22.95
N ILE A 20 51.21 14.72 -23.84
CA ILE A 20 51.31 15.22 -25.23
C ILE A 20 51.69 14.04 -26.12
N ARG A 21 50.70 13.23 -26.55
CA ARG A 21 50.73 12.38 -27.77
C ARG A 21 49.47 11.53 -28.04
N PHE A 22 48.31 11.85 -27.44
CA PHE A 22 47.05 11.14 -27.72
C PHE A 22 45.97 11.99 -28.39
N PHE A 23 46.29 13.23 -28.82
CA PHE A 23 45.31 14.22 -29.28
C PHE A 23 45.25 14.42 -30.80
N THR A 24 46.03 13.70 -31.61
CA THR A 24 46.16 13.97 -33.06
C THR A 24 45.67 12.87 -33.98
N PHE A 25 45.01 11.82 -33.47
CA PHE A 25 44.47 10.74 -34.32
C PHE A 25 42.93 10.71 -34.40
N LEU A 26 42.20 11.33 -33.46
CA LEU A 26 40.73 11.34 -33.47
C LEU A 26 40.10 12.49 -34.31
N GLN A 27 40.92 13.39 -34.88
CA GLN A 27 40.44 14.59 -35.57
C GLN A 27 40.33 14.44 -37.09
N ARG A 28 40.68 13.27 -37.66
CA ARG A 28 40.64 13.01 -39.12
C ARG A 28 39.60 12.00 -39.60
N VAL A 29 38.82 11.39 -38.70
CA VAL A 29 37.72 10.48 -39.06
C VAL A 29 36.34 11.16 -38.97
N LEU A 30 36.25 12.38 -38.43
CA LEU A 30 34.98 13.11 -38.28
C LEU A 30 34.67 14.15 -39.38
N ILE A 31 35.49 14.25 -40.44
CA ILE A 31 35.35 15.29 -41.49
C ILE A 31 34.81 14.70 -42.82
N GLY A 32 34.59 13.39 -42.91
CA GLY A 32 34.20 12.71 -44.15
C GLY A 32 32.69 12.53 -44.41
N THR A 33 31.80 12.87 -43.48
CA THR A 33 30.34 12.63 -43.64
C THR A 33 29.49 13.87 -43.38
N LEU A 34 30.00 15.04 -43.74
CA LEU A 34 29.33 16.34 -43.56
C LEU A 34 29.17 17.15 -44.85
N ALA A 35 29.37 16.53 -46.02
CA ALA A 35 29.36 17.23 -47.31
C ALA A 35 28.32 16.70 -48.33
N SER A 36 27.43 15.78 -47.95
CA SER A 36 26.48 15.14 -48.90
C SER A 36 24.99 15.34 -48.58
N SER A 37 24.63 16.34 -47.76
CA SER A 37 23.22 16.60 -47.43
C SER A 37 22.83 18.08 -47.46
N LEU A 38 23.67 18.96 -48.03
CA LEU A 38 23.35 20.37 -48.26
C LEU A 38 22.97 20.57 -49.73
N LEU A 39 21.81 20.06 -50.14
CA LEU A 39 21.04 20.59 -51.28
C LEU A 39 19.65 19.94 -51.31
N ASN A 40 18.74 20.40 -50.44
CA ASN A 40 17.31 20.55 -50.71
C ASN A 40 16.57 21.02 -49.46
N LEU A 41 15.64 21.97 -49.68
CA LEU A 41 14.69 22.57 -48.74
C LEU A 41 15.22 23.69 -47.83
N PHE A 42 15.33 24.88 -48.43
CA PHE A 42 14.88 26.10 -47.80
C PHE A 42 13.37 25.99 -47.50
N ILE A 43 13.02 25.53 -46.31
CA ILE A 43 11.79 25.95 -45.62
C ILE A 43 12.28 26.63 -44.34
N LEU A 44 12.10 27.94 -44.28
CA LEU A 44 12.32 28.77 -43.10
C LEU A 44 11.47 28.21 -41.94
N PHE A 45 12.09 27.47 -41.02
CA PHE A 45 11.52 27.27 -39.70
C PHE A 45 11.64 28.58 -38.92
N PRO A 46 10.55 29.15 -38.39
CA PRO A 46 10.65 30.31 -37.53
C PRO A 46 11.42 29.93 -36.26
N SER A 47 12.38 30.77 -35.87
CA SER A 47 12.95 30.77 -34.53
C SER A 47 11.81 30.79 -33.49
N PRO A 48 11.92 30.08 -32.35
CA PRO A 48 10.89 30.14 -31.32
C PRO A 48 10.78 31.58 -30.80
N SER A 49 9.72 32.26 -31.21
CA SER A 49 9.20 33.46 -30.55
C SER A 49 9.05 33.17 -29.06
N PHE A 50 9.59 34.03 -28.20
CA PHE A 50 9.31 34.02 -26.76
C PHE A 50 7.81 34.29 -26.59
N ALA A 51 7.02 33.24 -26.44
CA ALA A 51 5.58 33.37 -26.23
C ALA A 51 5.31 34.04 -24.89
N GLU A 52 4.62 35.18 -24.91
CA GLU A 52 4.12 35.86 -23.72
C GLU A 52 3.26 34.87 -22.89
N VAL A 53 3.53 34.73 -21.59
CA VAL A 53 2.75 33.84 -20.72
C VAL A 53 1.46 34.53 -20.34
N VAL A 54 0.34 34.02 -20.85
CA VAL A 54 -1.00 34.51 -20.52
C VAL A 54 -1.50 33.73 -19.29
N LEU A 55 -1.49 34.38 -18.13
CA LEU A 55 -1.93 33.81 -16.86
C LEU A 55 -3.45 33.96 -16.69
N GLY A 56 -4.16 32.83 -16.65
CA GLY A 56 -5.55 32.77 -16.21
C GLY A 56 -5.63 32.53 -14.70
N VAL A 57 -6.41 33.33 -13.97
CA VAL A 57 -6.61 33.14 -12.52
C VAL A 57 -8.04 32.72 -12.27
N VAL A 58 -8.19 31.52 -11.73
CA VAL A 58 -9.50 30.89 -11.57
C VAL A 58 -10.20 31.41 -10.32
N ARG A 59 -11.42 31.91 -10.50
CA ARG A 59 -12.35 32.34 -9.47
C ARG A 59 -13.50 31.35 -9.33
N ILE A 60 -13.99 31.17 -8.10
CA ILE A 60 -15.22 30.42 -7.80
C ILE A 60 -16.00 31.17 -6.70
N SER A 61 -17.29 30.87 -6.57
CA SER A 61 -18.11 31.34 -5.44
C SER A 61 -17.44 31.12 -4.06
N GLU A 62 -16.78 29.98 -3.84
CA GLU A 62 -16.13 29.66 -2.56
C GLU A 62 -14.91 30.53 -2.22
N ASN A 63 -14.11 30.94 -3.20
CA ASN A 63 -12.96 31.83 -2.96
C ASN A 63 -13.33 33.32 -3.13
N SER A 64 -14.61 33.64 -3.39
CA SER A 64 -15.10 35.01 -3.51
C SER A 64 -14.90 35.87 -2.27
N PRO A 65 -15.01 35.36 -1.01
CA PRO A 65 -14.67 36.14 0.19
C PRO A 65 -13.19 36.54 0.26
N ASP A 66 -12.30 35.72 -0.32
CA ASP A 66 -10.86 35.97 -0.37
C ASP A 66 -10.43 36.69 -1.67
N TRP A 67 -11.34 36.86 -2.63
CA TRP A 67 -11.01 37.30 -3.99
C TRP A 67 -10.40 38.69 -4.03
N GLN A 68 -10.89 39.63 -3.23
CA GLN A 68 -10.30 40.96 -3.13
C GLN A 68 -8.85 40.91 -2.64
N LYS A 69 -8.54 40.03 -1.68
CA LYS A 69 -7.17 39.87 -1.18
C LYS A 69 -6.26 39.21 -2.21
N ILE A 70 -6.78 38.21 -2.94
CA ILE A 70 -6.10 37.56 -4.06
C ILE A 70 -5.79 38.59 -5.16
N THR A 71 -6.76 39.37 -5.61
CA THR A 71 -6.53 40.35 -6.69
C THR A 71 -5.65 41.52 -6.25
N THR A 72 -5.73 41.97 -4.99
CA THR A 72 -4.77 42.93 -4.42
C THR A 72 -3.35 42.37 -4.47
N ARG A 73 -3.14 41.11 -4.04
CA ARG A 73 -1.82 40.46 -4.09
C ARG A 73 -1.32 40.28 -5.53
N LEU A 74 -2.20 39.98 -6.49
CA LEU A 74 -1.84 39.90 -7.91
C LEU A 74 -1.42 41.27 -8.45
N GLY A 75 -2.12 42.34 -8.07
CA GLY A 75 -1.75 43.71 -8.41
C GLY A 75 -0.37 44.10 -7.88
N GLU A 76 -0.07 43.78 -6.62
CA GLU A 76 1.26 43.98 -6.02
C GLU A 76 2.36 43.16 -6.71
N SER A 77 2.01 41.99 -7.26
CA SER A 77 2.96 41.13 -7.97
C SER A 77 3.39 41.68 -9.35
N GLY A 78 2.62 42.61 -9.92
CA GLY A 78 2.86 43.18 -11.26
C GLY A 78 2.73 42.18 -12.40
N ILE A 79 2.15 41.00 -12.17
CA ILE A 79 1.95 39.96 -13.20
C ILE A 79 0.61 40.21 -13.89
N PRO A 80 0.59 40.44 -15.22
CA PRO A 80 -0.66 40.54 -15.97
C PRO A 80 -1.45 39.23 -15.87
N TYR A 81 -2.74 39.33 -15.57
CA TYR A 81 -3.61 38.15 -15.46
C TYR A 81 -5.02 38.47 -15.95
N LYS A 82 -5.75 37.43 -16.36
CA LYS A 82 -7.19 37.52 -16.63
C LYS A 82 -7.93 36.64 -15.63
N PRO A 83 -8.90 37.19 -14.86
CA PRO A 83 -9.85 36.37 -14.10
C PRO A 83 -10.61 35.43 -15.02
N ILE A 84 -10.82 34.19 -14.58
CA ILE A 84 -11.69 33.22 -15.27
C ILE A 84 -12.63 32.65 -14.22
N ASN A 85 -13.94 32.76 -14.44
CA ASN A 85 -14.88 32.13 -13.54
C ASN A 85 -14.97 30.64 -13.84
N ILE A 86 -14.84 29.80 -12.83
CA ILE A 86 -14.72 28.35 -13.06
C ILE A 86 -16.02 27.71 -13.55
N GLU A 87 -17.16 28.35 -13.31
CA GLU A 87 -18.45 27.96 -13.86
C GLU A 87 -18.58 28.26 -15.37
N GLU A 88 -17.70 29.12 -15.91
CA GLU A 88 -17.60 29.44 -17.34
C GLU A 88 -16.69 28.46 -18.09
N ILE A 89 -15.84 27.71 -17.39
CA ILE A 89 -14.95 26.68 -17.97
C ILE A 89 -15.74 25.38 -18.17
N LYS A 90 -16.36 25.23 -19.35
CA LYS A 90 -17.19 24.07 -19.70
C LYS A 90 -16.50 23.12 -20.67
N SER A 91 -15.49 23.61 -21.39
CA SER A 91 -14.73 22.91 -22.41
C SER A 91 -13.28 23.41 -22.45
N VAL A 92 -12.40 22.67 -23.12
CA VAL A 92 -11.00 23.11 -23.31
C VAL A 92 -10.91 24.37 -24.17
N GLY A 93 -11.89 24.60 -25.05
CA GLY A 93 -11.97 25.81 -25.88
C GLY A 93 -12.17 27.09 -25.07
N ASP A 94 -12.81 27.01 -23.91
CA ASP A 94 -12.99 28.15 -22.99
C ASP A 94 -11.66 28.60 -22.34
N LEU A 95 -10.63 27.76 -22.45
CA LEU A 95 -9.26 28.03 -22.00
C LEU A 95 -8.32 28.39 -23.16
N ALA A 96 -8.85 28.59 -24.36
CA ALA A 96 -8.06 29.00 -25.52
C ALA A 96 -7.38 30.35 -25.26
N GLY A 97 -6.08 30.43 -25.56
CA GLY A 97 -5.27 31.62 -25.31
C GLY A 97 -4.63 31.67 -23.92
N PHE A 98 -4.94 30.74 -23.00
CA PHE A 98 -4.21 30.56 -21.75
C PHE A 98 -3.24 29.40 -21.86
N ASN A 99 -1.98 29.62 -21.49
CA ASN A 99 -0.97 28.56 -21.40
C ASN A 99 -0.64 28.19 -19.93
N THR A 100 -1.05 29.03 -18.97
CA THR A 100 -0.90 28.80 -17.53
C THR A 100 -2.17 29.18 -16.78
N LEU A 101 -2.65 28.29 -15.91
CA LEU A 101 -3.77 28.54 -15.01
C LEU A 101 -3.32 28.52 -13.56
N PHE A 102 -3.79 29.51 -12.79
CA PHE A 102 -3.60 29.58 -11.35
C PHE A 102 -4.92 29.31 -10.62
N LEU A 103 -4.91 28.34 -9.73
CA LEU A 103 -6.05 27.90 -8.92
C LEU A 103 -5.82 28.28 -7.44
N PRO A 104 -6.09 29.55 -7.05
CA PRO A 104 -5.88 30.01 -5.68
C PRO A 104 -7.01 29.55 -4.76
N ASN A 105 -6.67 28.71 -3.78
CA ASN A 105 -7.53 28.34 -2.64
C ASN A 105 -8.86 27.67 -3.01
N ILE A 106 -8.90 26.87 -4.08
CA ILE A 106 -10.14 26.27 -4.60
C ILE A 106 -10.43 24.92 -3.93
N GLU A 107 -11.27 24.89 -2.90
CA GLU A 107 -11.48 23.68 -2.10
C GLU A 107 -12.42 22.66 -2.74
N THR A 108 -13.39 23.11 -3.53
CA THR A 108 -14.33 22.24 -4.24
C THR A 108 -14.22 22.42 -5.75
N LEU A 109 -14.19 21.28 -6.45
CA LEU A 109 -14.28 21.16 -7.89
C LEU A 109 -15.33 20.10 -8.25
N SER A 110 -16.09 20.37 -9.29
CA SER A 110 -16.99 19.38 -9.87
C SER A 110 -16.23 18.37 -10.76
N PRO A 111 -16.78 17.16 -10.98
CA PRO A 111 -16.26 16.22 -11.95
C PRO A 111 -16.10 16.78 -13.37
N ALA A 112 -16.98 17.71 -13.77
CA ALA A 112 -16.91 18.35 -15.08
C ALA A 112 -15.71 19.29 -15.19
N GLN A 113 -15.51 20.15 -14.18
CA GLN A 113 -14.40 21.11 -14.14
C GLN A 113 -13.04 20.41 -14.12
N ILE A 114 -12.88 19.35 -13.31
CA ILE A 114 -11.61 18.63 -13.27
C ILE A 114 -11.28 17.92 -14.60
N LYS A 115 -12.31 17.43 -15.32
CA LYS A 115 -12.13 16.81 -16.63
C LYS A 115 -11.61 17.82 -17.66
N VAL A 116 -12.15 19.04 -17.66
CA VAL A 116 -11.68 20.12 -18.55
C VAL A 116 -10.23 20.50 -18.22
N LEU A 117 -9.90 20.65 -16.93
CA LEU A 117 -8.53 20.97 -16.51
C LEU A 117 -7.52 19.88 -16.89
N GLN A 118 -7.88 18.60 -16.75
CA GLN A 118 -7.03 17.48 -17.17
C GLN A 118 -6.82 17.45 -18.69
N ALA A 119 -7.88 17.68 -19.46
CA ALA A 119 -7.81 17.71 -20.93
C ALA A 119 -7.02 18.91 -21.45
N TRP A 120 -7.12 20.08 -20.80
CA TRP A 120 -6.31 21.24 -21.13
C TRP A 120 -4.83 21.03 -20.77
N ALA A 121 -4.55 20.45 -19.59
CA ALA A 121 -3.18 20.15 -19.17
C ALA A 121 -2.50 19.07 -20.04
N SER A 122 -3.26 18.11 -20.57
CA SER A 122 -2.71 17.11 -21.50
C SER A 122 -2.28 17.73 -22.83
N GLN A 123 -2.94 18.81 -23.27
CA GLN A 123 -2.58 19.61 -24.45
C GLN A 123 -1.41 20.60 -24.22
N GLY A 124 -0.74 20.51 -23.07
CA GLY A 124 0.43 21.34 -22.74
C GLY A 124 0.16 22.51 -21.80
N GLY A 125 -1.08 22.64 -21.30
CA GLY A 125 -1.42 23.59 -20.25
C GLY A 125 -0.67 23.35 -18.95
N ARG A 126 -0.29 24.43 -18.26
CA ARG A 126 0.49 24.39 -17.01
C ARG A 126 -0.35 24.87 -15.83
N LEU A 127 -0.19 24.23 -14.68
CA LEU A 127 -1.00 24.52 -13.49
C LEU A 127 -0.15 25.08 -12.36
N ILE A 128 -0.68 26.11 -11.71
CA ILE A 128 -0.23 26.57 -10.40
C ILE A 128 -1.42 26.39 -9.47
N ALA A 129 -1.23 25.68 -8.36
CA ALA A 129 -2.25 25.46 -7.35
C ALA A 129 -1.77 26.00 -6.01
N SER A 130 -2.66 26.55 -5.19
CA SER A 130 -2.33 26.95 -3.83
C SER A 130 -3.45 26.67 -2.84
N GLY A 131 -3.06 26.37 -1.61
CA GLY A 131 -4.01 26.08 -0.53
C GLY A 131 -4.63 24.68 -0.63
N PRO A 132 -5.72 24.42 0.11
CA PRO A 132 -6.37 23.11 0.18
C PRO A 132 -7.17 22.74 -1.08
N VAL A 133 -6.53 22.78 -2.26
CA VAL A 133 -7.18 22.53 -3.54
C VAL A 133 -7.85 21.17 -3.58
N GLY A 134 -9.17 21.16 -3.82
CA GLY A 134 -9.97 19.96 -3.92
C GLY A 134 -10.28 19.25 -2.60
N ARG A 135 -9.94 19.82 -1.44
CA ARG A 135 -10.11 19.17 -0.13
C ARG A 135 -11.55 18.70 0.12
N THR A 136 -12.53 19.50 -0.27
CA THR A 136 -13.97 19.23 -0.06
C THR A 136 -14.65 18.63 -1.29
N SER A 137 -13.94 18.50 -2.41
CA SER A 137 -14.45 17.85 -3.63
C SER A 137 -14.82 16.38 -3.41
N PRO A 138 -15.71 15.79 -4.23
CA PRO A 138 -15.98 14.35 -4.21
C PRO A 138 -14.71 13.50 -4.37
N ALA A 139 -14.69 12.29 -3.78
CA ALA A 139 -13.49 11.44 -3.70
C ALA A 139 -12.78 11.22 -5.05
N LEU A 140 -13.55 11.05 -6.13
CA LEU A 140 -13.05 10.88 -7.49
C LEU A 140 -12.38 12.15 -8.04
N VAL A 141 -12.93 13.33 -7.73
CA VAL A 141 -12.32 14.62 -8.09
C VAL A 141 -11.02 14.83 -7.32
N ARG A 142 -10.96 14.44 -6.04
CA ARG A 142 -9.72 14.49 -5.24
C ARG A 142 -8.64 13.59 -5.81
N GLN A 143 -9.01 12.40 -6.30
CA GLN A 143 -8.08 11.48 -6.96
C GLN A 143 -7.55 12.06 -8.28
N SER A 144 -8.43 12.64 -9.10
CA SER A 144 -8.03 13.31 -10.35
C SER A 144 -7.13 14.51 -10.10
N LEU A 145 -7.43 15.32 -9.09
CA LEU A 145 -6.58 16.44 -8.68
C LEU A 145 -5.23 15.98 -8.16
N ARG A 146 -5.19 14.90 -7.38
CA ARG A 146 -3.93 14.31 -6.91
C ARG A 146 -3.03 13.89 -8.07
N SER A 147 -3.59 13.27 -9.10
CA SER A 147 -2.84 12.88 -10.31
C SER A 147 -2.45 14.10 -11.15
N LEU A 148 -3.36 15.06 -11.32
CA LEU A 148 -3.12 16.27 -12.12
C LEU A 148 -2.06 17.19 -11.51
N LEU A 149 -2.10 17.36 -10.18
CA LEU A 149 -1.21 18.27 -9.46
C LEU A 149 0.11 17.62 -9.00
N GLY A 150 0.21 16.28 -9.12
CA GLY A 150 1.33 15.51 -8.54
C GLY A 150 1.38 15.55 -7.01
N ALA A 151 0.38 16.10 -6.35
CA ALA A 151 0.32 16.17 -4.89
C ALA A 151 -1.09 16.39 -4.40
N TYR A 152 -1.31 16.20 -3.11
CA TYR A 152 -2.55 16.58 -2.45
C TYR A 152 -2.28 17.25 -1.10
N TRP A 153 -3.18 18.13 -0.71
CA TRP A 153 -3.19 18.74 0.62
C TRP A 153 -3.58 17.69 1.67
N ALA A 154 -2.67 17.41 2.60
CA ALA A 154 -2.90 16.44 3.65
C ALA A 154 -3.63 17.06 4.85
N PHE A 155 -3.02 18.08 5.46
CA PHE A 155 -3.55 18.77 6.62
C PHE A 155 -2.90 20.15 6.77
N PRO A 156 -3.61 21.14 7.37
CA PRO A 156 -3.04 22.46 7.64
C PRO A 156 -1.94 22.37 8.70
N LEU A 157 -1.01 23.32 8.66
CA LEU A 157 -0.05 23.54 9.75
C LEU A 157 -0.78 24.14 10.95
N THR A 158 -0.31 23.80 12.14
CA THR A 158 -0.85 24.32 13.39
C THR A 158 -0.37 25.75 13.69
N GLN A 159 0.72 26.20 13.06
CA GLN A 159 1.28 27.54 13.16
C GLN A 159 1.80 28.02 11.79
N PRO A 160 1.83 29.34 11.52
CA PRO A 160 2.48 29.87 10.34
C PRO A 160 3.95 29.46 10.26
N ALA A 161 4.40 29.04 9.09
CA ALA A 161 5.79 28.64 8.87
C ALA A 161 6.33 29.28 7.59
N ALA A 162 7.65 29.44 7.50
CA ALA A 162 8.31 29.94 6.30
C ALA A 162 8.63 28.76 5.36
N PRO A 163 8.26 28.80 4.07
CA PRO A 163 8.70 27.79 3.11
C PRO A 163 10.19 27.97 2.81
N GLN A 164 10.99 26.91 2.97
CA GLN A 164 12.41 26.86 2.65
C GLN A 164 12.63 26.22 1.28
N PRO A 165 13.01 27.01 0.25
CA PRO A 165 13.32 26.49 -1.08
C PRO A 165 14.51 25.53 -1.04
N ARG A 166 14.42 24.40 -1.75
CA ARG A 166 15.55 23.46 -1.88
C ARG A 166 16.38 23.84 -3.11
N THR A 167 17.54 24.45 -2.88
CA THR A 167 18.44 24.91 -3.96
C THR A 167 19.62 23.98 -4.24
N ARG A 168 19.91 22.98 -3.39
CA ARG A 168 20.92 21.90 -3.61
C ARG A 168 20.48 20.60 -2.92
N CYS A 169 20.62 19.44 -3.58
CA CYS A 169 20.25 18.13 -3.05
C CYS A 169 21.49 17.22 -2.84
N ARG A 170 21.49 16.43 -1.74
CA ARG A 170 22.55 15.46 -1.35
C ARG A 170 22.19 13.99 -1.65
N ASP A 171 21.05 13.70 -2.29
CA ASP A 171 20.59 12.33 -2.56
C ASP A 171 20.96 11.84 -3.97
N LEU A 172 21.41 10.60 -4.07
CA LEU A 172 21.88 9.91 -5.30
C LEU A 172 20.81 9.72 -6.41
N ALA A 173 19.56 10.12 -6.19
CA ALA A 173 18.47 10.04 -7.17
C ALA A 173 18.19 11.38 -7.89
N CYS A 174 19.00 12.42 -7.68
CA CYS A 174 18.69 13.77 -8.14
C CYS A 174 19.61 14.22 -9.30
N THR A 175 19.26 13.92 -10.55
CA THR A 175 20.00 14.40 -11.74
C THR A 175 19.51 15.75 -12.28
N THR A 176 18.46 16.35 -11.71
CA THR A 176 17.99 17.70 -12.08
C THR A 176 17.71 18.56 -10.83
N SER A 177 18.60 19.52 -10.55
CA SER A 177 18.34 20.55 -9.55
C SER A 177 17.32 21.57 -10.09
N SER A 178 16.29 21.89 -9.30
CA SER A 178 15.29 22.90 -9.65
C SER A 178 15.87 24.31 -9.48
N ASN A 179 16.68 24.78 -10.43
CA ASN A 179 17.29 26.13 -10.42
C ASN A 179 16.27 27.28 -10.50
N TRP A 180 14.97 26.98 -10.60
CA TRP A 180 13.89 27.95 -10.80
C TRP A 180 13.22 28.41 -9.50
N VAL A 181 13.42 27.71 -8.37
CA VAL A 181 12.77 28.08 -7.09
C VAL A 181 13.30 29.43 -6.58
N PRO A 182 12.47 30.27 -5.92
CA PRO A 182 12.90 31.57 -5.46
C PRO A 182 13.94 31.44 -4.33
N ALA A 183 14.73 32.49 -4.07
CA ALA A 183 15.60 32.54 -2.90
C ALA A 183 14.79 32.50 -1.58
N GLU A 184 15.40 32.03 -0.49
CA GLU A 184 14.74 31.95 0.82
C GLU A 184 14.24 33.35 1.27
N GLN A 185 12.95 33.43 1.59
CA GLN A 185 12.33 34.65 2.10
C GLN A 185 12.44 34.68 3.63
N LYS A 186 13.55 35.21 4.13
CA LYS A 186 13.80 35.34 5.58
C LYS A 186 12.66 36.09 6.28
N ASN A 187 12.28 35.62 7.47
CA ASN A 187 11.25 36.20 8.34
C ASN A 187 9.86 36.35 7.69
N SER A 188 9.52 35.48 6.73
CA SER A 188 8.25 35.54 6.01
C SER A 188 7.46 34.23 6.18
N SER A 189 6.73 34.11 7.28
CA SER A 189 5.83 32.98 7.53
C SER A 189 4.48 33.17 6.83
N VAL A 190 3.88 32.07 6.42
CA VAL A 190 2.53 31.98 5.86
C VAL A 190 1.75 30.89 6.57
N GLN A 191 0.43 31.02 6.61
CA GLN A 191 -0.41 29.93 7.11
C GLN A 191 -0.47 28.82 6.06
N GLY A 192 0.19 27.71 6.37
CA GLY A 192 0.45 26.63 5.42
C GLY A 192 -0.28 25.32 5.74
N GLY A 193 0.08 24.28 4.99
CA GLY A 193 -0.32 22.89 5.15
C GLY A 193 0.69 21.98 4.48
N VAL A 194 0.65 20.71 4.86
CA VAL A 194 1.57 19.69 4.34
C VAL A 194 1.03 19.16 3.02
N LEU A 195 1.86 19.22 1.97
CA LEU A 195 1.59 18.54 0.71
C LEU A 195 2.22 17.15 0.72
N ILE A 196 1.51 16.16 0.19
CA ILE A 196 2.05 14.80 0.01
C ILE A 196 2.22 14.52 -1.49
N PRO A 197 3.43 14.13 -1.95
CA PRO A 197 3.67 13.74 -3.34
C PRO A 197 2.75 12.58 -3.76
N ALA A 198 2.22 12.64 -4.97
CA ALA A 198 1.29 11.63 -5.47
C ALA A 198 2.01 10.41 -6.06
N ASP A 199 3.18 10.63 -6.68
CA ASP A 199 3.93 9.63 -7.46
C ASP A 199 5.43 9.99 -7.56
N ALA A 200 6.19 9.21 -8.33
CA ALA A 200 7.62 9.39 -8.53
C ALA A 200 8.02 10.65 -9.35
N ASN A 201 7.09 11.24 -10.09
CA ASN A 201 7.33 12.47 -10.88
C ASN A 201 7.12 13.73 -10.04
N SER A 202 6.75 13.57 -8.77
CA SER A 202 6.35 14.62 -7.85
C SER A 202 7.52 15.00 -6.94
N GLN A 203 8.17 16.13 -7.23
CA GLN A 203 9.37 16.56 -6.52
C GLN A 203 9.04 17.59 -5.44
N THR A 204 9.52 17.35 -4.21
CA THR A 204 9.46 18.38 -3.15
C THR A 204 10.49 19.48 -3.43
N VAL A 205 10.02 20.68 -3.72
CA VAL A 205 10.83 21.84 -4.11
C VAL A 205 10.96 22.90 -3.01
N ALA A 206 10.11 22.81 -1.97
CA ALA A 206 10.31 23.50 -0.70
C ALA A 206 9.80 22.66 0.48
N THR A 207 10.42 22.85 1.64
CA THR A 207 10.01 22.26 2.91
C THR A 207 9.67 23.36 3.90
N TRP A 208 8.81 23.09 4.87
CA TRP A 208 8.51 24.06 5.92
C TRP A 208 9.68 24.18 6.91
N LYS A 209 10.08 25.42 7.21
CA LYS A 209 11.02 25.73 8.28
C LYS A 209 10.41 25.31 9.61
N ASP A 210 11.14 24.54 10.40
CA ASP A 210 10.78 24.11 11.77
C ASP A 210 9.62 23.12 11.92
N SER A 211 9.00 22.64 10.83
CA SER A 211 7.94 21.61 10.87
C SER A 211 8.38 20.25 10.31
N SER A 212 9.49 19.71 10.83
CA SER A 212 10.03 18.38 10.50
C SER A 212 10.47 18.15 9.04
N GLY A 213 10.60 19.21 8.24
CA GLY A 213 10.99 19.09 6.83
C GLY A 213 9.86 18.64 5.89
N SER A 214 8.60 18.66 6.35
CA SER A 214 7.42 18.36 5.54
C SER A 214 7.33 19.27 4.31
N SER A 215 6.80 18.75 3.19
CA SER A 215 6.76 19.46 1.91
C SER A 215 5.83 20.69 1.98
N ALA A 216 6.41 21.85 1.70
CA ALA A 216 5.73 23.14 1.58
C ALA A 216 5.35 23.46 0.14
N ALA A 217 6.13 22.98 -0.83
CA ALA A 217 5.81 23.08 -2.24
C ALA A 217 6.27 21.81 -2.97
N ILE A 218 5.42 21.32 -3.87
CA ILE A 218 5.70 20.18 -4.74
C ILE A 218 5.55 20.63 -6.18
N ALA A 219 6.39 20.09 -7.06
CA ALA A 219 6.28 20.36 -8.47
C ALA A 219 6.51 19.11 -9.32
N THR A 220 5.79 19.04 -10.44
CA THR A 220 6.00 18.08 -11.53
C THR A 220 6.62 18.82 -12.72
N ASP A 221 6.65 18.20 -13.91
CA ASP A 221 7.01 18.86 -15.16
C ASP A 221 6.03 20.00 -15.55
N ARG A 222 4.73 19.84 -15.22
CA ARG A 222 3.63 20.74 -15.65
C ARG A 222 2.91 21.46 -14.53
N THR A 223 3.19 21.15 -13.27
CA THR A 223 2.48 21.73 -12.13
C THR A 223 3.42 22.22 -11.04
N THR A 224 3.06 23.35 -10.42
CA THR A 224 3.58 23.77 -9.13
C THR A 224 2.43 23.86 -8.12
N TYR A 225 2.51 23.11 -7.03
CA TYR A 225 1.53 23.13 -5.94
C TYR A 225 2.17 23.75 -4.69
N LEU A 226 1.65 24.90 -4.27
CA LEU A 226 2.02 25.67 -3.09
C LEU A 226 1.15 25.31 -1.89
N GLY A 227 1.78 24.87 -0.81
CA GLY A 227 1.12 24.38 0.40
C GLY A 227 0.59 25.48 1.33
N TRP A 228 0.27 26.67 0.86
CA TRP A 228 -0.32 27.73 1.68
C TRP A 228 -1.46 28.44 0.95
N ARG A 229 -2.34 29.07 1.72
CA ARG A 229 -3.42 29.86 1.14
C ARG A 229 -2.85 31.16 0.57
N TRP A 230 -3.04 31.38 -0.72
CA TRP A 230 -2.44 32.52 -1.43
C TRP A 230 -3.34 33.75 -1.33
N GLY A 231 -2.76 34.91 -1.02
CA GLY A 231 -3.49 36.18 -0.88
C GLY A 231 -4.30 36.35 0.42
N SER A 232 -4.80 35.27 1.04
CA SER A 232 -5.65 35.37 2.24
C SER A 232 -4.90 35.37 3.57
N ASP A 233 -3.79 34.63 3.69
CA ASP A 233 -3.07 34.44 4.96
C ASP A 233 -1.53 34.55 4.79
N GLY A 234 -0.97 35.76 4.99
CA GLY A 234 0.48 35.97 5.17
C GLY A 234 1.21 36.79 4.09
N SER A 235 2.53 36.57 3.98
CA SER A 235 3.53 37.45 3.34
C SER A 235 3.40 37.65 1.83
N ALA A 236 3.19 38.92 1.42
CA ALA A 236 3.22 39.38 0.02
C ALA A 236 4.45 38.93 -0.76
N LYS A 237 5.58 38.92 -0.04
CA LYS A 237 6.89 38.61 -0.57
C LYS A 237 7.00 37.13 -0.95
N VAL A 238 6.42 36.24 -0.13
CA VAL A 238 6.40 34.78 -0.39
C VAL A 238 5.49 34.48 -1.57
N ASP A 239 4.27 35.01 -1.55
CA ASP A 239 3.28 34.82 -2.60
C ASP A 239 3.79 35.27 -3.97
N THR A 240 4.37 36.46 -4.03
CA THR A 240 4.90 37.05 -5.27
C THR A 240 6.13 36.30 -5.77
N ALA A 241 7.06 35.94 -4.89
CA ALA A 241 8.29 35.25 -5.28
C ALA A 241 8.00 33.85 -5.85
N TRP A 242 7.10 33.09 -5.22
CA TRP A 242 6.73 31.76 -5.68
C TRP A 242 5.88 31.76 -6.94
N LEU A 243 4.97 32.73 -7.10
CA LEU A 243 4.18 32.85 -8.33
C LEU A 243 5.09 33.19 -9.53
N ARG A 244 5.99 34.17 -9.39
CA ARG A 244 6.97 34.52 -10.44
C ARG A 244 7.89 33.35 -10.79
N ALA A 245 8.43 32.66 -9.78
CA ALA A 245 9.28 31.49 -9.97
C ALA A 245 8.57 30.37 -10.72
N SER A 246 7.31 30.08 -10.35
CA SER A 246 6.50 29.04 -11.00
C SER A 246 6.26 29.35 -12.47
N ILE A 247 6.02 30.61 -12.83
CA ILE A 247 5.86 31.05 -14.22
C ILE A 247 7.19 31.00 -14.98
N ALA A 248 8.26 31.53 -14.38
CA ALA A 248 9.59 31.60 -15.00
C ALA A 248 10.17 30.21 -15.30
N ARG A 249 9.83 29.19 -14.49
CA ARG A 249 10.21 27.78 -14.71
C ARG A 249 9.96 27.32 -16.15
N TRP A 250 8.91 27.83 -16.78
CA TRP A 250 8.52 27.38 -18.10
C TRP A 250 8.78 28.38 -19.24
N GLY A 251 9.77 29.26 -19.05
CA GLY A 251 10.23 30.22 -20.05
C GLY A 251 9.43 31.52 -20.13
N GLY A 252 8.53 31.78 -19.16
CA GLY A 252 7.80 33.04 -19.10
C GLY A 252 8.65 34.21 -18.60
N THR A 253 8.72 35.30 -19.37
CA THR A 253 9.28 36.58 -18.91
C THR A 253 8.19 37.39 -18.21
N VAL A 254 8.34 37.63 -16.90
CA VAL A 254 7.53 38.63 -16.19
C VAL A 254 8.18 39.99 -16.43
N ALA A 255 7.61 40.82 -17.30
CA ALA A 255 8.09 42.18 -17.52
C ALA A 255 8.10 42.96 -16.20
N VAL A 256 9.19 43.66 -15.89
CA VAL A 256 9.27 44.56 -14.75
C VAL A 256 8.32 45.74 -15.02
N PRO A 257 7.39 46.08 -14.11
CA PRO A 257 6.56 47.26 -14.30
C PRO A 257 7.44 48.51 -14.30
N ILE A 258 7.42 49.26 -15.40
CA ILE A 258 7.93 50.63 -15.45
C ILE A 258 7.01 51.47 -14.54
N PRO A 259 7.56 52.23 -13.58
CA PRO A 259 6.74 53.10 -12.73
C PRO A 259 6.00 54.13 -13.60
N PRO A 260 4.69 54.37 -13.39
CA PRO A 260 4.00 55.44 -14.11
C PRO A 260 4.65 56.79 -13.77
N GLN A 261 4.96 57.56 -14.82
CA GLN A 261 5.44 58.93 -14.71
C GLN A 261 4.43 59.79 -13.96
N THR A 262 4.96 60.59 -13.05
CA THR A 262 4.29 61.68 -12.33
C THR A 262 3.61 62.66 -13.28
N ALA A 263 2.31 62.87 -13.10
CA ALA A 263 1.61 64.07 -13.54
C ALA A 263 0.93 64.73 -12.33
N ILE A 264 1.08 66.05 -12.26
CA ILE A 264 0.82 66.93 -11.09
C ILE A 264 -0.60 67.54 -11.16
N ALA A 265 -1.33 67.49 -10.02
CA ALA A 265 -2.36 68.42 -9.44
C ALA A 265 -3.67 68.71 -10.24
N PRO A 266 -4.82 69.13 -9.63
CA PRO A 266 -5.00 70.02 -8.44
C PRO A 266 -6.06 69.60 -7.38
N PRO A 267 -6.26 70.38 -6.28
CA PRO A 267 -6.74 69.87 -4.97
C PRO A 267 -8.10 70.37 -4.43
N ILE A 268 -8.43 69.90 -3.20
CA ILE A 268 -9.36 70.37 -2.11
C ILE A 268 -10.89 70.14 -2.32
N PRO A 269 -11.82 70.17 -1.30
CA PRO A 269 -11.74 70.11 0.20
C PRO A 269 -12.75 69.16 0.94
N PRO A 270 -12.76 69.13 2.31
CA PRO A 270 -13.24 68.03 3.18
C PRO A 270 -14.49 68.36 4.06
N SER A 271 -14.98 67.39 4.85
CA SER A 271 -15.69 67.60 6.13
C SER A 271 -15.67 66.32 7.01
N SER A 272 -14.94 66.31 8.14
CA SER A 272 -15.31 66.63 9.56
C SER A 272 -15.97 65.45 10.32
N ARG A 273 -15.23 64.71 11.17
CA ARG A 273 -15.01 64.86 12.65
C ARG A 273 -16.25 64.53 13.52
N LEU A 274 -16.26 63.40 14.25
CA LEU A 274 -15.85 63.17 15.69
C LEU A 274 -17.09 63.14 16.65
N PRO A 275 -17.02 62.69 17.93
CA PRO A 275 -16.03 61.88 18.68
C PRO A 275 -16.62 60.76 19.61
N ARG A 276 -15.69 60.06 20.30
CA ARG A 276 -15.82 59.05 21.39
C ARG A 276 -16.63 59.47 22.64
N ASN A 277 -17.06 58.48 23.44
CA ASN A 277 -16.73 58.34 24.88
C ASN A 277 -17.15 56.98 25.50
N THR A 278 -16.34 56.49 26.46
CA THR A 278 -16.48 55.32 27.39
C THR A 278 -16.93 55.78 28.81
N PRO A 279 -16.93 54.94 29.89
CA PRO A 279 -17.77 53.81 30.36
C PRO A 279 -18.54 54.22 31.69
N PRO A 280 -19.13 53.38 32.61
CA PRO A 280 -18.46 52.34 33.47
C PRO A 280 -19.35 51.15 33.99
N ALA A 281 -18.76 50.20 34.74
CA ALA A 281 -19.42 49.21 35.65
C ALA A 281 -19.51 49.79 37.10
N PRO A 282 -20.26 49.28 38.14
CA PRO A 282 -20.06 47.93 38.79
C PRO A 282 -21.24 47.32 39.65
N ARG A 283 -21.12 46.05 40.12
CA ARG A 283 -21.31 45.54 41.54
C ARG A 283 -21.73 44.05 41.71
N ASN A 284 -20.86 43.32 42.41
CA ASN A 284 -20.96 42.32 43.50
C ASN A 284 -22.20 41.40 43.74
N THR A 285 -21.94 40.08 43.59
CA THR A 285 -22.16 38.86 44.45
C THR A 285 -23.36 38.70 45.42
N PRO A 286 -23.93 37.47 45.58
CA PRO A 286 -23.34 36.43 46.45
C PRO A 286 -23.42 34.94 45.98
N LEU A 287 -22.64 34.11 46.69
CA LEU A 287 -22.38 32.68 46.54
C LEU A 287 -23.57 31.73 46.82
N SER A 288 -23.59 30.61 46.07
CA SER A 288 -23.94 29.22 46.47
C SER A 288 -24.97 28.53 45.57
N ARG A 289 -24.48 27.64 44.70
CA ARG A 289 -24.86 26.21 44.69
C ARG A 289 -23.96 25.45 43.72
N LEU A 290 -23.41 24.35 44.23
CA LEU A 290 -22.84 23.27 43.44
C LEU A 290 -23.85 22.86 42.36
N SER A 291 -23.42 22.87 41.11
CA SER A 291 -24.11 22.23 39.99
C SER A 291 -23.20 21.14 39.40
N PRO A 292 -23.79 20.07 38.86
CA PRO A 292 -23.10 18.80 38.64
C PRO A 292 -22.02 18.92 37.58
N SER A 293 -21.00 18.06 37.67
CA SER A 293 -20.14 17.78 36.52
C SER A 293 -21.00 17.50 35.29
N PRO A 294 -20.58 17.92 34.08
CA PRO A 294 -21.31 17.62 32.86
C PRO A 294 -21.57 16.10 32.79
N PRO A 295 -22.73 15.66 32.28
CA PRO A 295 -22.92 14.26 31.98
C PRO A 295 -21.76 13.80 31.09
N LEU A 296 -21.23 12.61 31.39
CA LEU A 296 -20.36 11.92 30.45
C LEU A 296 -21.06 11.94 29.08
N PRO A 297 -20.34 12.22 27.98
CA PRO A 297 -20.93 12.13 26.65
C PRO A 297 -21.56 10.75 26.48
N ASP A 298 -22.69 10.72 25.77
CA ASP A 298 -23.46 9.51 25.50
C ASP A 298 -22.52 8.35 25.08
N PRO A 299 -22.82 7.10 25.47
CA PRO A 299 -22.12 5.95 24.95
C PRO A 299 -22.08 6.05 23.41
N VAL A 300 -20.89 5.85 22.85
CA VAL A 300 -20.69 5.74 21.40
C VAL A 300 -21.81 4.86 20.84
N PRO A 301 -22.50 5.28 19.75
CA PRO A 301 -23.64 4.55 19.21
C PRO A 301 -23.36 3.06 19.08
N ALA A 302 -24.38 2.23 19.30
CA ALA A 302 -24.31 0.75 19.22
C ALA A 302 -23.87 0.19 17.85
N THR A 303 -23.50 1.04 16.89
CA THR A 303 -23.12 0.72 15.52
C THR A 303 -21.62 0.84 15.23
N PHE A 304 -20.77 1.19 16.19
CA PHE A 304 -19.32 1.18 15.95
C PHE A 304 -18.76 -0.25 15.99
N THR A 305 -18.34 -0.74 14.82
CA THR A 305 -17.58 -1.98 14.65
C THR A 305 -16.09 -1.73 14.81
N ASP A 306 -15.44 -2.58 15.62
CA ASP A 306 -13.97 -2.63 15.76
C ASP A 306 -13.28 -2.50 14.40
N PRO A 307 -12.30 -1.60 14.21
CA PRO A 307 -11.62 -1.47 12.93
C PRO A 307 -10.95 -2.76 12.42
N SER A 308 -10.56 -3.70 13.30
CA SER A 308 -10.13 -5.05 12.86
C SER A 308 -11.25 -5.85 12.21
N ASP A 309 -12.50 -5.54 12.53
CA ASP A 309 -13.69 -6.16 11.93
C ASP A 309 -14.12 -5.46 10.62
N GLN A 310 -13.49 -4.34 10.24
CA GLN A 310 -13.93 -3.57 9.07
C GLN A 310 -13.34 -4.13 7.77
N SER A 311 -14.16 -4.10 6.73
CA SER A 311 -13.74 -4.36 5.34
C SER A 311 -13.75 -3.04 4.58
N ALA A 312 -12.74 -2.81 3.74
CA ALA A 312 -12.77 -1.66 2.84
C ALA A 312 -14.00 -1.74 1.91
N PRO A 313 -14.76 -0.65 1.75
CA PRO A 313 -15.96 -0.64 0.91
C PRO A 313 -15.62 -0.89 -0.55
N ALA A 314 -16.62 -1.32 -1.32
CA ALA A 314 -16.47 -1.54 -2.74
C ALA A 314 -16.02 -0.24 -3.44
N GLY A 315 -15.00 -0.34 -4.28
CA GLY A 315 -14.42 0.81 -4.97
C GLY A 315 -15.22 1.29 -6.19
N LEU A 316 -16.26 0.56 -6.60
CA LEU A 316 -17.07 0.83 -7.78
C LEU A 316 -18.51 0.32 -7.56
N ASP A 317 -19.50 1.18 -7.79
CA ASP A 317 -20.94 0.84 -7.79
C ASP A 317 -21.55 1.25 -9.13
N VAL A 318 -22.00 0.28 -9.92
CA VAL A 318 -22.51 0.47 -11.29
C VAL A 318 -23.97 0.06 -11.35
N GLN A 319 -24.84 1.04 -11.60
CA GLN A 319 -26.27 0.82 -11.81
C GLN A 319 -26.55 0.45 -13.27
N ALA A 320 -26.82 -0.83 -13.54
CA ALA A 320 -26.92 -1.40 -14.91
C ALA A 320 -27.81 -0.60 -15.88
N ASN A 321 -28.94 -0.05 -15.42
CA ASN A 321 -29.92 0.63 -16.26
C ASN A 321 -29.85 2.17 -16.18
N SER A 322 -28.81 2.72 -15.54
CA SER A 322 -28.66 4.16 -15.39
C SER A 322 -28.15 4.80 -16.68
N ASN A 323 -28.90 5.80 -17.17
CA ASN A 323 -28.51 6.65 -18.30
C ASN A 323 -27.66 7.87 -17.89
N LYS A 324 -27.26 7.98 -16.62
CA LYS A 324 -26.39 9.08 -16.16
C LYS A 324 -25.05 9.05 -16.93
N PRO A 325 -24.45 10.19 -17.30
CA PRO A 325 -23.15 10.19 -17.96
C PRO A 325 -22.10 9.40 -17.16
N ILE A 326 -21.35 8.52 -17.84
CA ILE A 326 -20.19 7.85 -17.25
C ILE A 326 -19.00 8.82 -17.36
N VAL A 327 -18.53 9.32 -16.22
CA VAL A 327 -17.37 10.24 -16.18
C VAL A 327 -16.05 9.49 -16.40
N SER A 328 -15.00 10.17 -16.85
CA SER A 328 -13.74 9.53 -17.28
C SER A 328 -13.11 8.59 -16.24
N ILE A 329 -13.20 8.96 -14.96
CA ILE A 329 -12.69 8.14 -13.85
C ILE A 329 -13.57 6.92 -13.56
N GLU A 330 -14.90 7.05 -13.67
CA GLU A 330 -15.83 5.90 -13.59
C GLU A 330 -15.57 4.95 -14.75
N ALA A 331 -15.44 5.46 -15.97
CA ALA A 331 -15.09 4.68 -17.16
C ALA A 331 -13.75 3.95 -17.00
N TYR A 332 -12.72 4.64 -16.47
CA TYR A 332 -11.42 4.03 -16.19
C TYR A 332 -11.53 2.89 -15.18
N LEU A 333 -12.23 3.10 -14.06
CA LEU A 333 -12.42 2.08 -13.02
C LEU A 333 -13.23 0.89 -13.53
N MET A 334 -14.28 1.13 -14.33
CA MET A 334 -15.06 0.08 -14.99
C MET A 334 -14.19 -0.76 -15.92
N ARG A 335 -13.42 -0.13 -16.83
CA ARG A 335 -12.51 -0.86 -17.72
C ARG A 335 -11.47 -1.64 -16.93
N GLN A 336 -10.81 -1.01 -15.96
CA GLN A 336 -9.80 -1.65 -15.14
C GLN A 336 -10.37 -2.87 -14.40
N GLU A 337 -11.56 -2.75 -13.83
CA GLU A 337 -12.21 -3.85 -13.13
C GLU A 337 -12.52 -5.04 -14.03
N LEU A 338 -13.12 -4.80 -15.19
CA LEU A 338 -13.49 -5.87 -16.11
C LEU A 338 -12.24 -6.50 -16.75
N THR A 339 -11.24 -5.70 -17.11
CA THR A 339 -9.94 -6.20 -17.60
C THR A 339 -9.25 -7.08 -16.55
N ASN A 340 -9.19 -6.62 -15.30
CA ASN A 340 -8.55 -7.40 -14.23
C ASN A 340 -9.34 -8.67 -13.90
N LEU A 341 -10.68 -8.62 -13.88
CA LEU A 341 -11.51 -9.80 -13.65
C LEU A 341 -11.34 -10.84 -14.77
N LEU A 342 -11.35 -10.39 -16.03
CA LEU A 342 -11.08 -11.25 -17.18
C LEU A 342 -9.68 -11.88 -17.08
N GLY A 343 -8.67 -11.10 -16.75
CA GLY A 343 -7.30 -11.60 -16.58
C GLY A 343 -7.18 -12.64 -15.45
N ARG A 344 -7.81 -12.41 -14.29
CA ARG A 344 -7.86 -13.39 -13.19
C ARG A 344 -8.60 -14.66 -13.58
N PHE A 345 -9.70 -14.53 -14.32
CA PHE A 345 -10.44 -15.65 -14.86
C PHE A 345 -9.57 -16.52 -15.78
N GLU A 346 -8.84 -15.89 -16.72
CA GLU A 346 -7.93 -16.59 -17.64
C GLU A 346 -6.72 -17.19 -16.92
N SER A 347 -6.17 -16.50 -15.91
CA SER A 347 -5.12 -17.01 -15.02
C SER A 347 -5.58 -18.27 -14.27
N ALA A 348 -6.73 -18.20 -13.60
CA ALA A 348 -7.32 -19.33 -12.88
C ALA A 348 -7.59 -20.53 -13.79
N LEU A 349 -8.07 -20.27 -15.01
CA LEU A 349 -8.37 -21.29 -16.00
C LEU A 349 -7.11 -21.96 -16.53
N THR A 350 -6.06 -21.18 -16.79
CA THR A 350 -4.76 -21.70 -17.23
C THR A 350 -4.13 -22.57 -16.14
N ALA A 351 -4.14 -22.10 -14.89
CA ALA A 351 -3.65 -22.86 -13.75
C ALA A 351 -4.44 -24.19 -13.58
N ALA A 352 -5.76 -24.15 -13.68
CA ALA A 352 -6.63 -25.33 -13.56
C ALA A 352 -6.32 -26.41 -14.59
N ASN A 353 -6.12 -26.02 -15.86
CA ASN A 353 -5.95 -26.96 -16.97
C ASN A 353 -4.50 -27.42 -17.15
N SER A 354 -3.52 -26.64 -16.67
CA SER A 354 -2.11 -26.97 -16.80
C SER A 354 -1.61 -28.00 -15.78
N ALA A 355 -2.36 -28.25 -14.69
CA ALA A 355 -1.91 -29.09 -13.58
C ALA A 355 -1.41 -30.49 -13.98
N ASN A 356 -2.08 -31.12 -14.96
CA ASN A 356 -1.73 -32.46 -15.47
C ASN A 356 -0.89 -32.42 -16.75
N THR A 357 -0.43 -31.24 -17.16
CA THR A 357 0.40 -31.09 -18.37
C THR A 357 1.87 -31.35 -18.04
N PRO A 358 2.53 -32.29 -18.73
CA PRO A 358 3.98 -32.47 -18.60
C PRO A 358 4.70 -31.19 -19.02
N VAL A 359 5.79 -30.85 -18.32
CA VAL A 359 6.63 -29.71 -18.70
C VAL A 359 7.34 -30.04 -20.01
N ASN A 360 6.87 -29.46 -21.12
CA ASN A 360 7.43 -29.63 -22.45
C ASN A 360 7.31 -28.32 -23.25
N LEU A 361 8.33 -27.46 -23.15
CA LEU A 361 8.40 -26.22 -23.92
C LEU A 361 8.74 -26.45 -25.41
N ASN A 362 8.99 -27.69 -25.82
CA ASN A 362 9.20 -28.07 -27.23
C ASN A 362 7.90 -28.55 -27.90
N ALA A 363 6.76 -28.54 -27.20
CA ALA A 363 5.48 -29.01 -27.73
C ALA A 363 4.88 -28.12 -28.85
N ALA A 364 5.56 -27.04 -29.26
CA ALA A 364 5.11 -26.17 -30.33
C ALA A 364 5.24 -26.87 -31.70
N ASN A 365 4.15 -26.93 -32.48
CA ASN A 365 4.22 -27.33 -33.87
C ASN A 365 4.91 -26.22 -34.70
N THR A 366 6.07 -26.52 -35.28
CA THR A 366 6.89 -25.62 -36.11
C THR A 366 6.12 -25.02 -37.29
N ALA A 367 5.05 -25.67 -37.77
CA ALA A 367 4.21 -25.18 -38.87
C ALA A 367 3.26 -24.01 -38.49
N GLN A 368 3.08 -23.67 -37.21
CA GLN A 368 2.09 -22.68 -36.75
C GLN A 368 2.70 -21.51 -35.95
N LEU A 369 4.01 -21.55 -35.66
CA LEU A 369 4.78 -20.41 -35.14
C LEU A 369 4.90 -19.27 -36.19
N VAL A 370 4.56 -19.57 -37.45
CA VAL A 370 4.45 -18.65 -38.58
C VAL A 370 3.01 -18.70 -39.09
N ALA A 371 2.10 -17.94 -38.51
CA ALA A 371 0.80 -17.70 -39.13
C ALA A 371 0.35 -16.25 -38.95
N GLY A 372 1.03 -15.39 -39.71
CA GLY A 372 0.36 -14.38 -40.54
C GLY A 372 -0.01 -14.92 -41.93
N SER A 373 -0.25 -16.23 -42.08
CA SER A 373 -0.65 -16.82 -43.36
C SER A 373 -1.46 -18.11 -43.15
N ASN A 374 -2.55 -18.19 -43.92
CA ASN A 374 -3.51 -19.29 -43.99
C ASN A 374 -2.85 -20.62 -44.39
N SER A 375 -3.26 -21.73 -43.75
CA SER A 375 -3.70 -22.98 -44.40
C SER A 375 -3.89 -24.11 -43.37
N GLY A 376 -4.84 -25.00 -43.64
CA GLY A 376 -5.32 -26.01 -42.70
C GLY A 376 -4.73 -27.42 -42.86
N GLY A 377 -5.11 -28.27 -41.90
CA GLY A 377 -5.22 -29.72 -42.02
C GLY A 377 -3.98 -30.59 -41.78
N ALA A 378 -3.85 -31.19 -40.58
CA ALA A 378 -3.21 -32.51 -40.35
C ALA A 378 -3.62 -33.10 -38.98
N PRO A 379 -3.57 -34.44 -38.78
CA PRO A 379 -4.53 -35.18 -37.96
C PRO A 379 -4.13 -35.43 -36.49
N ALA A 380 -5.14 -35.87 -35.73
CA ALA A 380 -5.18 -35.99 -34.28
C ALA A 380 -4.28 -37.11 -33.71
N ALA A 381 -3.25 -36.72 -32.97
CA ALA A 381 -2.69 -37.51 -31.88
C ALA A 381 -2.70 -36.64 -30.62
N SER A 382 -3.50 -37.07 -29.63
CA SER A 382 -3.62 -36.51 -28.27
C SER A 382 -3.58 -34.98 -28.16
N ARG A 383 -4.62 -34.29 -28.66
CA ARG A 383 -4.84 -32.87 -28.36
C ARG A 383 -4.99 -32.68 -26.85
N PRO A 384 -4.24 -31.77 -26.20
CA PRO A 384 -4.55 -31.30 -24.85
C PRO A 384 -5.99 -30.78 -24.82
N PRO A 385 -6.67 -30.78 -23.65
CA PRO A 385 -8.02 -30.27 -23.55
C PRO A 385 -8.04 -28.79 -23.95
N THR A 386 -8.51 -28.52 -25.17
CA THR A 386 -8.86 -27.16 -25.60
C THR A 386 -9.89 -26.63 -24.62
N ILE A 387 -9.73 -25.41 -24.12
CA ILE A 387 -10.74 -24.70 -23.31
C ILE A 387 -12.09 -24.81 -24.06
N GLN A 388 -13.03 -25.58 -23.52
CA GLN A 388 -14.25 -25.96 -24.24
C GLN A 388 -15.32 -24.87 -24.21
N GLY A 389 -16.01 -24.69 -25.34
CA GLY A 389 -17.38 -24.16 -25.47
C GLY A 389 -17.72 -22.91 -24.65
N ALA A 390 -18.46 -23.10 -23.56
CA ALA A 390 -19.06 -22.04 -22.75
C ALA A 390 -18.02 -21.06 -22.18
N THR A 391 -16.86 -21.55 -21.75
CA THR A 391 -15.78 -20.73 -21.20
C THR A 391 -15.16 -19.81 -22.25
N THR A 392 -14.91 -20.33 -23.46
CA THR A 392 -14.42 -19.56 -24.60
C THR A 392 -15.43 -18.48 -25.01
N ARG A 393 -16.72 -18.82 -24.99
CA ARG A 393 -17.81 -17.86 -25.25
C ARG A 393 -17.84 -16.75 -24.19
N THR A 394 -17.67 -17.08 -22.90
CA THR A 394 -17.62 -16.10 -21.81
C THR A 394 -16.45 -15.12 -21.97
N ILE A 395 -15.25 -15.62 -22.27
CA ILE A 395 -14.07 -14.79 -22.55
C ILE A 395 -14.34 -13.87 -23.75
N ALA A 396 -14.89 -14.40 -24.84
CA ALA A 396 -15.21 -13.62 -26.03
C ALA A 396 -16.22 -12.49 -25.74
N ILE A 397 -17.27 -12.76 -24.96
CA ILE A 397 -18.26 -11.74 -24.55
C ILE A 397 -17.60 -10.65 -23.70
N ALA A 398 -16.75 -11.02 -22.74
CA ALA A 398 -16.06 -10.04 -21.91
C ALA A 398 -15.08 -9.17 -22.72
N ARG A 399 -14.32 -9.77 -23.65
CA ARG A 399 -13.44 -9.03 -24.56
C ARG A 399 -14.23 -8.11 -25.48
N GLN A 400 -15.36 -8.57 -26.02
CA GLN A 400 -16.26 -7.75 -26.83
C GLN A 400 -16.81 -6.56 -26.03
N ALA A 401 -17.24 -6.78 -24.79
CA ALA A 401 -17.73 -5.71 -23.92
C ALA A 401 -16.64 -4.66 -23.62
N LEU A 402 -15.38 -5.05 -23.46
CA LEU A 402 -14.25 -4.12 -23.32
C LEU A 402 -13.99 -3.33 -24.61
N GLN A 403 -14.06 -3.98 -25.77
CA GLN A 403 -13.83 -3.35 -27.08
C GLN A 403 -14.95 -2.35 -27.45
N SER A 404 -16.21 -2.71 -27.21
CA SER A 404 -17.36 -1.83 -27.50
C SER A 404 -17.52 -0.70 -26.48
N PHE A 405 -16.91 -0.80 -25.29
CA PHE A 405 -17.14 0.16 -24.21
C PHE A 405 -16.83 1.60 -24.61
N ASP A 406 -15.67 1.85 -25.21
CA ASP A 406 -15.25 3.20 -25.60
C ASP A 406 -16.12 3.76 -26.73
N GLN A 407 -16.57 2.91 -27.66
CA GLN A 407 -17.52 3.28 -28.69
C GLN A 407 -18.87 3.71 -28.07
N LEU A 408 -19.41 2.94 -27.13
CA LEU A 408 -20.68 3.29 -26.45
C LEU A 408 -20.56 4.59 -25.65
N LEU A 409 -19.38 4.88 -25.08
CA LEU A 409 -19.12 6.16 -24.42
C LEU A 409 -19.07 7.33 -25.42
N GLN A 410 -18.46 7.14 -26.59
CA GLN A 410 -18.42 8.14 -27.67
C GLN A 410 -19.81 8.43 -28.23
N GLU A 411 -20.64 7.38 -28.38
CA GLU A 411 -22.05 7.46 -28.78
C GLU A 411 -22.97 7.99 -27.65
N GLN A 412 -22.44 8.24 -26.45
CA GLN A 412 -23.18 8.65 -25.24
C GLN A 412 -24.26 7.65 -24.82
N ASN A 413 -24.15 6.39 -25.22
CA ASN A 413 -25.07 5.31 -24.87
C ASN A 413 -24.70 4.69 -23.51
N TYR A 414 -24.84 5.50 -22.45
CA TYR A 414 -24.36 5.14 -21.11
C TYR A 414 -25.09 3.96 -20.47
N ALA A 415 -26.41 3.80 -20.67
CA ALA A 415 -27.11 2.62 -20.18
C ALA A 415 -26.64 1.34 -20.86
N ALA A 416 -26.41 1.36 -22.18
CA ALA A 416 -25.87 0.17 -22.87
C ALA A 416 -24.45 -0.15 -22.38
N ALA A 417 -23.59 0.85 -22.19
CA ALA A 417 -22.25 0.65 -21.65
C ALA A 417 -22.28 0.01 -20.25
N ARG A 418 -23.14 0.50 -19.34
CA ARG A 418 -23.31 -0.10 -18.00
C ARG A 418 -23.89 -1.50 -18.07
N LYS A 419 -24.92 -1.71 -18.89
CA LYS A 419 -25.59 -3.01 -19.06
C LYS A 419 -24.60 -4.06 -19.56
N GLN A 420 -23.90 -3.80 -20.67
CA GLN A 420 -22.91 -4.72 -21.23
C GLN A 420 -21.79 -5.03 -20.23
N TRP A 421 -21.32 -4.01 -19.50
CA TRP A 421 -20.30 -4.18 -18.48
C TRP A 421 -20.77 -5.07 -17.31
N VAL A 422 -21.97 -4.83 -16.78
CA VAL A 422 -22.55 -5.62 -15.69
C VAL A 422 -22.80 -7.07 -16.14
N GLU A 423 -23.35 -7.26 -17.34
CA GLU A 423 -23.59 -8.58 -17.92
C GLU A 423 -22.28 -9.35 -18.11
N ALA A 424 -21.24 -8.73 -18.66
CA ALA A 424 -19.93 -9.36 -18.84
C ALA A 424 -19.30 -9.75 -17.49
N ARG A 425 -19.33 -8.86 -16.50
CA ARG A 425 -18.84 -9.14 -15.14
C ARG A 425 -19.60 -10.30 -14.49
N GLN A 426 -20.93 -10.29 -14.56
CA GLN A 426 -21.77 -11.37 -14.00
C GLN A 426 -21.50 -12.69 -14.70
N LEU A 427 -21.33 -12.68 -16.03
CA LEU A 427 -21.04 -13.89 -16.81
C LEU A 427 -19.68 -14.49 -16.42
N LEU A 428 -18.65 -13.67 -16.22
CA LEU A 428 -17.34 -14.11 -15.72
C LEU A 428 -17.45 -14.74 -14.34
N TRP A 429 -18.21 -14.15 -13.42
CA TRP A 429 -18.43 -14.71 -12.09
C TRP A 429 -19.23 -16.01 -12.10
N GLN A 430 -20.31 -16.08 -12.89
CA GLN A 430 -21.13 -17.30 -13.01
C GLN A 430 -20.33 -18.49 -13.56
N ASN A 431 -19.35 -18.23 -14.42
CA ASN A 431 -18.53 -19.25 -15.08
C ASN A 431 -17.11 -19.34 -14.51
N TYR A 432 -16.83 -18.73 -13.34
CA TYR A 432 -15.48 -18.66 -12.79
C TYR A 432 -14.90 -20.08 -12.62
N PRO A 433 -13.60 -20.33 -12.93
CA PRO A 433 -13.03 -21.67 -12.82
C PRO A 433 -13.04 -22.20 -11.36
N LYS A 434 -13.96 -23.11 -11.06
CA LYS A 434 -14.10 -23.76 -9.73
C LYS A 434 -13.48 -25.15 -9.63
N GLU A 435 -12.90 -25.64 -10.73
CA GLU A 435 -12.33 -26.98 -10.86
C GLU A 435 -10.84 -26.90 -11.19
N GLY A 436 -10.16 -28.05 -11.09
CA GLY A 436 -8.76 -28.24 -11.47
C GLY A 436 -7.78 -27.83 -10.37
N GLN A 437 -6.72 -28.61 -10.19
CA GLN A 437 -5.73 -28.33 -9.17
C GLN A 437 -4.97 -27.03 -9.48
N ARG A 438 -4.70 -26.22 -8.45
CA ARG A 438 -3.77 -25.10 -8.50
C ARG A 438 -2.42 -25.62 -8.03
N VAL A 439 -1.50 -25.85 -8.97
CA VAL A 439 -0.18 -26.42 -8.68
C VAL A 439 0.78 -25.31 -8.25
N GLY A 440 1.64 -25.61 -7.29
CA GLY A 440 2.74 -24.74 -6.87
C GLY A 440 2.64 -24.41 -5.38
N ALA A 441 3.74 -24.65 -4.68
CA ALA A 441 3.82 -24.49 -3.23
C ALA A 441 3.32 -23.12 -2.74
N GLU A 442 2.27 -23.07 -1.92
CA GLU A 442 1.78 -21.84 -1.31
C GLU A 442 1.36 -22.00 0.14
N ILE A 443 1.49 -20.91 0.91
CA ILE A 443 0.90 -20.82 2.25
C ILE A 443 -0.62 -20.75 2.06
N ARG A 444 -1.33 -21.69 2.69
CA ARG A 444 -2.80 -21.74 2.71
C ARG A 444 -3.22 -21.71 4.17
N ALA A 445 -3.25 -20.50 4.71
CA ALA A 445 -3.47 -20.27 6.13
C ALA A 445 -4.93 -19.95 6.46
N VAL A 446 -5.36 -20.29 7.68
CA VAL A 446 -6.69 -19.92 8.19
C VAL A 446 -6.63 -19.57 9.68
N TRP A 447 -7.37 -18.55 10.10
CA TRP A 447 -7.62 -18.31 11.53
C TRP A 447 -8.74 -19.22 12.02
N LEU A 448 -8.44 -20.03 13.04
CA LEU A 448 -9.41 -20.87 13.74
C LEU A 448 -9.78 -20.16 15.05
N ASP A 449 -10.96 -19.56 15.04
CA ASP A 449 -11.48 -18.67 16.08
C ASP A 449 -11.98 -19.43 17.33
N ARG A 450 -12.01 -18.74 18.49
CA ARG A 450 -12.52 -19.28 19.76
C ARG A 450 -13.95 -19.79 19.65
N GLY A 451 -14.81 -19.18 18.84
CA GLY A 451 -16.18 -19.64 18.65
C GLY A 451 -16.21 -21.08 18.13
N THR A 452 -15.42 -21.35 17.08
CA THR A 452 -15.20 -22.68 16.52
C THR A 452 -14.60 -23.64 17.55
N ILE A 453 -13.62 -23.21 18.35
CA ILE A 453 -12.98 -24.05 19.39
C ILE A 453 -13.99 -24.46 20.47
N VAL A 454 -14.76 -23.50 20.99
CA VAL A 454 -15.78 -23.75 22.02
C VAL A 454 -16.89 -24.65 21.48
N ALA A 455 -17.30 -24.44 20.23
CA ALA A 455 -18.31 -25.27 19.59
C ALA A 455 -17.86 -26.74 19.40
N ALA A 456 -16.55 -26.99 19.27
CA ALA A 456 -16.00 -28.32 19.12
C ALA A 456 -16.16 -29.18 20.39
N ARG A 457 -16.14 -28.58 21.59
CA ARG A 457 -16.35 -29.19 22.92
C ARG A 457 -15.38 -30.30 23.35
N SER A 458 -14.68 -30.97 22.44
CA SER A 458 -13.78 -32.09 22.70
C SER A 458 -12.74 -32.26 21.58
N GLU A 459 -11.74 -33.10 21.82
CA GLU A 459 -10.76 -33.50 20.78
C GLU A 459 -11.47 -34.11 19.55
N GLN A 460 -12.51 -34.94 19.74
CA GLN A 460 -13.24 -35.56 18.63
C GLN A 460 -14.00 -34.52 17.78
N GLY A 461 -14.67 -33.56 18.41
CA GLY A 461 -15.33 -32.48 17.68
C GLY A 461 -14.32 -31.59 16.94
N LEU A 462 -13.15 -31.37 17.56
CA LEU A 462 -12.08 -30.60 16.95
C LEU A 462 -11.43 -31.35 15.78
N ALA A 463 -11.30 -32.68 15.87
CA ALA A 463 -10.80 -33.54 14.80
C ALA A 463 -11.64 -33.39 13.53
N ALA A 464 -12.97 -33.34 13.64
CA ALA A 464 -13.84 -33.09 12.50
C ALA A 464 -13.62 -31.71 11.85
N VAL A 465 -13.26 -30.68 12.63
CA VAL A 465 -12.85 -29.38 12.08
C VAL A 465 -11.55 -29.54 11.29
N PHE A 466 -10.52 -30.14 11.87
CA PHE A 466 -9.23 -30.35 11.21
C PHE A 466 -9.31 -31.27 9.99
N ASP A 467 -10.20 -32.26 9.97
CA ASP A 467 -10.47 -33.09 8.78
C ASP A 467 -11.00 -32.26 7.61
N ARG A 468 -11.92 -31.33 7.90
CA ARG A 468 -12.45 -30.41 6.87
C ARG A 468 -11.37 -29.46 6.35
N LEU A 469 -10.52 -28.92 7.23
CA LEU A 469 -9.41 -28.05 6.84
C LEU A 469 -8.37 -28.79 6.01
N ALA A 470 -8.02 -30.00 6.42
CA ALA A 470 -7.11 -30.89 5.68
C ALA A 470 -7.63 -31.23 4.29
N ALA A 471 -8.93 -31.55 4.16
CA ALA A 471 -9.58 -31.80 2.88
C ALA A 471 -9.59 -30.55 1.99
N ALA A 472 -9.77 -29.37 2.58
CA ALA A 472 -9.68 -28.08 1.91
C ALA A 472 -8.24 -27.66 1.56
N GLY A 473 -7.23 -28.50 1.81
CA GLY A 473 -5.83 -28.22 1.47
C GLY A 473 -5.20 -27.10 2.32
N ILE A 474 -5.83 -26.71 3.42
CA ILE A 474 -5.19 -25.81 4.41
C ILE A 474 -3.93 -26.52 4.93
N ASN A 475 -2.83 -25.78 4.98
CA ASN A 475 -1.54 -26.29 5.47
C ASN A 475 -1.04 -25.54 6.71
N THR A 476 -1.64 -24.40 7.05
CA THR A 476 -1.28 -23.60 8.22
C THR A 476 -2.54 -23.15 8.98
N VAL A 477 -2.60 -23.37 10.29
CA VAL A 477 -3.72 -22.95 11.14
C VAL A 477 -3.22 -21.96 12.18
N PHE A 478 -3.80 -20.76 12.20
CA PHE A 478 -3.61 -19.78 13.28
C PHE A 478 -4.68 -20.04 14.34
N PHE A 479 -4.33 -20.81 15.35
CA PHE A 479 -5.26 -21.35 16.33
C PHE A 479 -5.42 -20.41 17.53
N GLU A 480 -6.61 -19.86 17.78
CA GLU A 480 -6.83 -18.87 18.84
C GLU A 480 -6.52 -19.45 20.23
N THR A 481 -5.38 -19.04 20.77
CA THR A 481 -4.75 -19.64 21.94
C THR A 481 -4.86 -18.75 23.17
N LEU A 482 -4.74 -17.42 23.00
CA LEU A 482 -4.94 -16.41 24.05
C LEU A 482 -5.86 -15.31 23.50
N ASN A 483 -7.07 -15.20 24.05
CA ASN A 483 -8.08 -14.21 23.67
C ASN A 483 -8.68 -13.58 24.91
N ALA A 484 -8.88 -12.26 24.93
CA ALA A 484 -9.52 -11.55 26.04
C ALA A 484 -8.94 -11.89 27.43
N GLY A 485 -7.61 -12.09 27.51
CA GLY A 485 -6.92 -12.39 28.77
C GLY A 485 -7.08 -13.83 29.27
N TYR A 486 -7.74 -14.69 28.48
CA TYR A 486 -7.98 -16.09 28.80
C TYR A 486 -7.22 -17.00 27.81
N PRO A 487 -6.26 -17.83 28.28
CA PRO A 487 -5.78 -18.93 27.47
C PRO A 487 -6.89 -19.96 27.27
N ILE A 488 -6.91 -20.59 26.10
CA ILE A 488 -7.86 -21.66 25.78
C ILE A 488 -7.49 -22.97 26.49
N TYR A 489 -6.24 -23.10 26.92
CA TYR A 489 -5.61 -24.26 27.58
C TYR A 489 -5.38 -24.01 29.09
N PRO A 490 -5.14 -25.06 29.90
CA PRO A 490 -4.83 -24.93 31.32
C PRO A 490 -3.40 -24.38 31.54
N SER A 491 -3.31 -23.05 31.65
CA SER A 491 -2.06 -22.31 31.91
C SER A 491 -1.70 -22.34 33.40
N GLN A 492 -0.39 -22.37 33.69
CA GLN A 492 0.19 -22.17 35.01
C GLN A 492 0.59 -20.71 35.26
N ILE A 493 0.49 -19.86 34.24
CA ILE A 493 0.93 -18.47 34.25
C ILE A 493 -0.27 -17.51 34.28
N ALA A 494 -1.29 -17.76 33.45
CA ALA A 494 -2.49 -16.95 33.39
C ALA A 494 -3.36 -17.15 34.63
N PRO A 495 -4.06 -16.11 35.13
CA PRO A 495 -4.89 -16.26 36.33
C PRO A 495 -6.07 -17.23 36.16
N GLN A 496 -6.57 -17.39 34.94
CA GLN A 496 -7.75 -18.22 34.66
C GLN A 496 -7.75 -18.74 33.22
N GLN A 497 -8.03 -20.03 33.01
CA GLN A 497 -8.38 -20.57 31.69
C GLN A 497 -9.73 -20.01 31.21
N ASN A 498 -9.95 -19.96 29.89
CA ASN A 498 -11.26 -19.61 29.34
C ASN A 498 -12.37 -20.47 29.95
N PRO A 499 -13.40 -19.89 30.61
CA PRO A 499 -14.46 -20.65 31.28
C PRO A 499 -15.20 -21.64 30.35
N LEU A 500 -15.21 -21.36 29.05
CA LEU A 500 -15.93 -22.16 28.04
C LEU A 500 -15.14 -23.39 27.57
N THR A 501 -13.90 -23.57 28.00
CA THR A 501 -13.05 -24.72 27.64
C THR A 501 -12.45 -25.43 28.85
N VAL A 502 -12.88 -25.06 30.06
CA VAL A 502 -12.51 -25.79 31.29
C VAL A 502 -12.91 -27.26 31.17
N GLY A 503 -12.04 -28.14 31.65
CA GLY A 503 -12.26 -29.59 31.60
C GLY A 503 -11.55 -30.30 30.44
N TRP A 504 -10.92 -29.56 29.52
CA TRP A 504 -10.04 -30.13 28.49
C TRP A 504 -8.96 -29.15 28.03
N ASP A 505 -8.02 -29.64 27.22
CA ASP A 505 -6.92 -28.87 26.63
C ASP A 505 -7.06 -28.81 25.10
N PRO A 506 -7.66 -27.73 24.55
CA PRO A 506 -7.85 -27.57 23.12
C PRO A 506 -6.55 -27.37 22.36
N LEU A 507 -5.53 -26.74 22.95
CA LEU A 507 -4.26 -26.50 22.27
C LEU A 507 -3.47 -27.79 22.11
N GLN A 508 -3.41 -28.62 23.16
CA GLN A 508 -2.79 -29.95 23.09
C GLN A 508 -3.43 -30.81 21.99
N SER A 509 -4.77 -30.80 21.95
CA SER A 509 -5.56 -31.51 20.94
C SER A 509 -5.27 -30.98 19.54
N ALA A 510 -5.28 -29.65 19.37
CA ALA A 510 -5.10 -29.01 18.07
C ALA A 510 -3.71 -29.28 17.47
N VAL A 511 -2.64 -29.21 18.27
CA VAL A 511 -1.28 -29.52 17.82
C VAL A 511 -1.19 -30.95 17.31
N LYS A 512 -1.68 -31.92 18.10
CA LYS A 512 -1.74 -33.33 17.71
C LYS A 512 -2.49 -33.53 16.38
N LEU A 513 -3.72 -33.00 16.30
CA LEU A 513 -4.59 -33.18 15.14
C LEU A 513 -4.04 -32.52 13.87
N SER A 514 -3.33 -31.40 14.02
CA SER A 514 -2.67 -30.70 12.91
C SER A 514 -1.54 -31.54 12.34
N HIS A 515 -0.65 -32.04 13.20
CA HIS A 515 0.52 -32.85 12.81
C HIS A 515 0.12 -34.19 12.20
N GLU A 516 -0.89 -34.87 12.75
CA GLU A 516 -1.47 -36.10 12.16
C GLU A 516 -1.95 -35.90 10.71
N ARG A 517 -2.30 -34.65 10.36
CA ARG A 517 -2.80 -34.28 9.03
C ARG A 517 -1.76 -33.52 8.21
N GLY A 518 -0.50 -33.45 8.63
CA GLY A 518 0.55 -32.73 7.92
C GLY A 518 0.27 -31.23 7.76
N MET A 519 -0.45 -30.64 8.71
CA MET A 519 -0.68 -29.20 8.80
C MET A 519 0.17 -28.63 9.93
N GLU A 520 0.56 -27.38 9.77
CA GLU A 520 1.21 -26.62 10.81
C GLU A 520 0.23 -25.82 11.65
N LEU A 521 0.53 -25.68 12.93
CA LEU A 521 -0.24 -24.90 13.87
C LEU A 521 0.62 -23.78 14.44
N HIS A 522 0.17 -22.54 14.23
CA HIS A 522 0.70 -21.40 14.96
C HIS A 522 -0.27 -21.00 16.07
N ALA A 523 0.24 -20.91 17.30
CA ALA A 523 -0.56 -20.42 18.41
C ALA A 523 -0.83 -18.92 18.23
N TRP A 524 -2.10 -18.56 18.01
CA TRP A 524 -2.54 -17.18 17.82
C TRP A 524 -2.85 -16.53 19.16
N ILE A 525 -2.12 -15.46 19.48
CA ILE A 525 -2.26 -14.75 20.76
C ILE A 525 -2.60 -13.28 20.54
N TRP A 526 -3.56 -12.77 21.32
CA TRP A 526 -3.78 -11.34 21.50
C TRP A 526 -2.74 -10.82 22.49
N VAL A 527 -1.86 -9.94 22.03
CA VAL A 527 -0.71 -9.48 22.83
C VAL A 527 -1.13 -8.41 23.84
N PHE A 528 -1.46 -7.20 23.37
CA PHE A 528 -1.78 -6.11 24.28
C PHE A 528 -3.29 -5.96 24.54
N ALA A 529 -4.17 -6.52 23.70
CA ALA A 529 -5.60 -6.56 24.00
C ALA A 529 -5.93 -7.74 24.93
N THR A 530 -6.58 -7.47 26.07
CA THR A 530 -6.77 -8.49 27.14
C THR A 530 -8.19 -8.56 27.70
N GLY A 531 -9.13 -7.73 27.26
CA GLY A 531 -10.52 -7.82 27.68
C GLY A 531 -11.43 -7.33 26.57
N ASN A 532 -12.61 -7.93 26.40
CA ASN A 532 -13.54 -7.48 25.37
C ASN A 532 -15.01 -7.74 25.77
N LYS A 533 -15.89 -6.80 25.37
CA LYS A 533 -17.33 -6.85 25.69
C LYS A 533 -18.03 -8.11 25.16
N ARG A 534 -17.70 -8.56 23.94
CA ARG A 534 -18.35 -9.72 23.30
C ARG A 534 -18.11 -11.01 24.08
N HIS A 535 -16.88 -11.23 24.54
CA HIS A 535 -16.49 -12.37 25.34
C HIS A 535 -17.14 -12.31 26.72
N ASN A 536 -17.15 -11.14 27.36
CA ASN A 536 -17.84 -10.95 28.65
C ASN A 536 -19.30 -11.38 28.58
N THR A 537 -20.03 -11.00 27.51
CA THR A 537 -21.41 -11.45 27.29
C THR A 537 -21.53 -12.98 27.25
N LEU A 538 -20.60 -13.67 26.60
CA LEU A 538 -20.63 -15.14 26.47
C LEU A 538 -20.36 -15.88 27.79
N ILE A 539 -19.63 -15.26 28.72
CA ILE A 539 -19.31 -15.84 30.03
C ILE A 539 -20.14 -15.22 31.17
N GLY A 540 -21.20 -14.48 30.86
CA GLY A 540 -22.09 -13.89 31.85
C GLY A 540 -21.48 -12.76 32.70
N GLN A 541 -20.41 -12.12 32.21
CA GLN A 541 -19.72 -11.03 32.89
C GLN A 541 -20.24 -9.65 32.44
N PRO A 542 -20.19 -8.62 33.30
CA PRO A 542 -20.53 -7.24 32.92
C PRO A 542 -19.69 -6.72 31.76
N SER A 543 -20.22 -5.82 30.93
CA SER A 543 -19.47 -5.23 29.81
C SER A 543 -18.24 -4.42 30.23
N SER A 544 -18.20 -3.97 31.49
CA SER A 544 -17.09 -3.24 32.11
C SER A 544 -16.03 -4.14 32.76
N TYR A 545 -16.25 -5.46 32.79
CA TYR A 545 -15.27 -6.39 33.35
C TYR A 545 -13.97 -6.39 32.52
N PRO A 546 -12.80 -6.09 33.11
CA PRO A 546 -11.57 -5.89 32.35
C PRO A 546 -10.86 -7.19 31.95
N GLY A 547 -11.41 -8.34 32.35
CA GLY A 547 -10.76 -9.64 32.20
C GLY A 547 -9.89 -10.01 33.40
N PRO A 548 -9.46 -11.28 33.50
CA PRO A 548 -8.85 -11.84 34.70
C PRO A 548 -7.47 -11.23 34.97
N VAL A 549 -6.71 -10.92 33.91
CA VAL A 549 -5.36 -10.33 34.01
C VAL A 549 -5.40 -8.95 34.65
N LEU A 550 -6.28 -8.06 34.18
CA LEU A 550 -6.39 -6.69 34.71
C LEU A 550 -7.19 -6.62 36.02
N SER A 551 -8.00 -7.64 36.33
CA SER A 551 -8.56 -7.79 37.68
C SER A 551 -7.48 -8.16 38.70
N ALA A 552 -6.54 -9.05 38.34
CA ALA A 552 -5.41 -9.42 39.21
C ALA A 552 -4.32 -8.34 39.28
N HIS A 553 -4.10 -7.62 38.17
CA HIS A 553 -3.07 -6.58 38.05
C HIS A 553 -3.62 -5.28 37.45
N PRO A 554 -4.42 -4.51 38.21
CA PRO A 554 -5.02 -3.26 37.72
C PRO A 554 -4.03 -2.21 37.22
N ASP A 555 -2.81 -2.19 37.77
CA ASP A 555 -1.76 -1.22 37.42
C ASP A 555 -1.06 -1.52 36.08
N TRP A 556 -1.37 -2.65 35.46
CA TRP A 556 -0.89 -3.00 34.12
C TRP A 556 -1.76 -2.41 33.01
N ALA A 557 -2.89 -1.77 33.35
CA ALA A 557 -3.81 -1.22 32.37
C ALA A 557 -3.18 -0.09 31.56
N ASN A 558 -3.36 -0.15 30.24
CA ASN A 558 -3.19 1.00 29.38
C ASN A 558 -4.37 1.95 29.57
N ILE A 559 -4.09 3.25 29.60
CA ILE A 559 -5.06 4.28 29.93
C ILE A 559 -5.00 5.36 28.84
N ASP A 560 -6.15 5.94 28.54
CA ASP A 560 -6.21 7.11 27.66
C ASP A 560 -5.87 8.42 28.38
N ASN A 561 -5.74 9.50 27.62
CA ASN A 561 -5.47 10.85 28.12
C ASN A 561 -6.57 11.42 29.04
N LYS A 562 -7.70 10.73 29.22
CA LYS A 562 -8.82 11.08 30.09
C LYS A 562 -8.96 10.13 31.28
N GLY A 563 -8.03 9.20 31.47
CA GLY A 563 -8.07 8.25 32.58
C GLY A 563 -8.93 6.99 32.33
N ARG A 564 -9.46 6.78 31.13
CA ARG A 564 -10.31 5.62 30.80
C ARG A 564 -9.45 4.39 30.47
N ARG A 565 -9.83 3.25 31.04
CA ARG A 565 -9.19 1.94 30.81
C ARG A 565 -9.84 1.16 29.67
N GLN A 566 -11.16 1.24 29.54
CA GLN A 566 -11.89 0.64 28.44
C GLN A 566 -11.90 1.59 27.25
N ASN A 567 -11.57 1.07 26.07
CA ASN A 567 -11.66 1.84 24.84
C ASN A 567 -13.13 2.05 24.46
N PRO A 568 -13.63 3.31 24.41
CA PRO A 568 -15.01 3.62 24.06
C PRO A 568 -15.42 3.19 22.66
N ASN A 569 -14.48 3.06 21.73
CA ASN A 569 -14.78 2.72 20.34
C ASN A 569 -14.94 1.20 20.20
N ASP A 570 -13.92 0.42 20.55
CA ASP A 570 -13.96 -1.04 20.33
C ASP A 570 -14.43 -1.85 21.56
N GLY A 571 -14.64 -1.21 22.71
CA GLY A 571 -15.08 -1.83 23.96
C GLY A 571 -14.05 -2.74 24.62
N LYS A 572 -12.78 -2.70 24.20
CA LYS A 572 -11.71 -3.57 24.72
C LYS A 572 -10.87 -2.91 25.80
N PHE A 573 -10.18 -3.75 26.56
CA PHE A 573 -9.14 -3.37 27.51
C PHE A 573 -7.78 -3.79 27.00
N TYR A 574 -6.75 -3.04 27.38
CA TYR A 574 -5.40 -3.24 26.90
C TYR A 574 -4.38 -3.18 28.04
N LEU A 575 -3.33 -3.99 27.95
CA LEU A 575 -2.13 -3.91 28.77
C LEU A 575 -1.26 -2.75 28.28
N ASP A 576 -0.58 -2.05 29.19
CA ASP A 576 0.38 -0.99 28.86
C ASP A 576 1.68 -1.61 28.30
N PRO A 577 2.02 -1.37 27.02
CA PRO A 577 3.24 -1.93 26.42
C PRO A 577 4.55 -1.49 27.08
N ALA A 578 4.53 -0.39 27.86
CA ALA A 578 5.68 0.08 28.63
C ALA A 578 5.81 -0.59 30.01
N ASN A 579 4.79 -1.30 30.50
CA ASN A 579 4.81 -1.97 31.80
C ASN A 579 5.65 -3.26 31.71
N LYS A 580 6.73 -3.35 32.49
CA LYS A 580 7.71 -4.44 32.39
C LYS A 580 7.13 -5.76 32.90
N GLU A 581 6.29 -5.73 33.92
CA GLU A 581 5.64 -6.88 34.52
C GLU A 581 4.59 -7.47 33.56
N ALA A 582 3.82 -6.62 32.88
CA ALA A 582 2.89 -7.04 31.83
C ALA A 582 3.61 -7.68 30.63
N ARG A 583 4.75 -7.11 30.20
CA ARG A 583 5.60 -7.70 29.16
C ARG A 583 6.17 -9.05 29.61
N SER A 584 6.68 -9.12 30.85
CA SER A 584 7.20 -10.36 31.44
C SER A 584 6.14 -11.45 31.51
N TYR A 585 4.90 -11.09 31.88
CA TYR A 585 3.76 -12.00 31.82
C TYR A 585 3.52 -12.54 30.40
N LEU A 586 3.45 -11.67 29.39
CA LEU A 586 3.24 -12.09 28.01
C LEU A 586 4.38 -12.96 27.48
N LEU A 587 5.64 -12.64 27.80
CA LEU A 587 6.81 -13.45 27.43
C LEU A 587 6.77 -14.83 28.12
N ARG A 588 6.35 -14.91 29.38
CA ARG A 588 6.16 -16.19 30.08
C ARG A 588 5.02 -17.02 29.48
N ILE A 589 3.95 -16.38 28.99
CA ILE A 589 2.90 -17.07 28.24
C ILE A 589 3.44 -17.61 26.90
N VAL A 590 4.22 -16.82 26.17
CA VAL A 590 4.88 -17.28 24.92
C VAL A 590 5.79 -18.48 25.21
N ASP A 591 6.61 -18.38 26.25
CA ASP A 591 7.52 -19.45 26.67
C ASP A 591 6.76 -20.70 27.14
N GLU A 592 5.68 -20.54 27.90
CA GLU A 592 4.80 -21.64 28.31
C GLU A 592 4.21 -22.35 27.08
N ILE A 593 3.72 -21.60 26.09
CA ILE A 593 3.17 -22.18 24.86
C ILE A 593 4.26 -22.95 24.10
N ALA A 594 5.42 -22.33 23.88
CA ALA A 594 6.48 -22.91 23.06
C ALA A 594 7.21 -24.10 23.74
N SER A 595 7.31 -24.10 25.08
CA SER A 595 7.93 -25.19 25.83
C SER A 595 7.01 -26.38 26.03
N ARG A 596 5.73 -26.16 26.33
CA ARG A 596 4.78 -27.24 26.65
C ARG A 596 4.17 -27.86 25.41
N TYR A 597 3.96 -27.06 24.36
CA TYR A 597 3.29 -27.52 23.15
C TYR A 597 4.27 -27.47 21.98
N LYS A 598 4.26 -28.51 21.16
CA LYS A 598 5.06 -28.59 19.93
C LYS A 598 4.44 -27.74 18.82
N VAL A 599 4.19 -26.46 19.08
CA VAL A 599 3.66 -25.53 18.07
C VAL A 599 4.71 -25.23 17.00
N ASP A 600 4.26 -25.11 15.76
CA ASP A 600 5.13 -24.83 14.62
C ASP A 600 5.45 -23.32 14.55
N GLY A 601 4.54 -22.47 15.04
CA GLY A 601 4.75 -21.04 15.10
C GLY A 601 3.99 -20.33 16.21
N LEU A 602 4.32 -19.06 16.41
CA LEU A 602 3.53 -18.11 17.19
C LEU A 602 3.01 -17.03 16.24
N GLN A 603 1.70 -16.79 16.28
CA GLN A 603 1.04 -15.73 15.50
C GLN A 603 0.64 -14.60 16.46
N LEU A 604 1.35 -13.48 16.41
CA LEU A 604 1.02 -12.32 17.24
C LEU A 604 -0.06 -11.46 16.59
N ASP A 605 -1.11 -11.15 17.34
CA ASP A 605 -2.17 -10.23 16.97
C ASP A 605 -2.38 -9.19 18.08
N TYR A 606 -3.07 -8.09 17.79
CA TYR A 606 -3.21 -6.96 18.69
C TYR A 606 -1.86 -6.48 19.27
N ILE A 607 -0.79 -6.62 18.49
CA ILE A 607 0.57 -6.10 18.75
C ILE A 607 0.64 -4.60 18.43
N ARG A 608 -0.17 -3.84 19.16
CA ARG A 608 -0.42 -2.43 18.90
C ARG A 608 -1.08 -1.76 20.10
N TYR A 609 -1.04 -0.44 20.10
CA TYR A 609 -1.95 0.35 20.91
C TYR A 609 -3.38 0.30 20.32
N PRO A 610 -4.41 0.65 21.11
CA PRO A 610 -5.77 0.79 20.61
C PRO A 610 -5.86 1.84 19.50
N PHE A 611 -6.89 1.79 18.66
CA PHE A 611 -7.13 2.87 17.69
C PHE A 611 -7.39 4.19 18.41
N GLN A 612 -6.60 5.20 18.05
CA GLN A 612 -6.66 6.53 18.63
C GLN A 612 -7.24 7.53 17.64
N ASP A 613 -7.94 8.53 18.16
CA ASP A 613 -8.38 9.67 17.37
C ASP A 613 -8.05 10.98 18.07
N ASP A 614 -6.90 11.53 17.72
CA ASP A 614 -6.38 12.82 18.19
C ASP A 614 -7.40 13.96 18.00
N ASN A 615 -8.18 13.94 16.91
CA ASN A 615 -9.20 14.96 16.64
C ASN A 615 -10.39 14.87 17.60
N ALA A 616 -10.67 13.68 18.12
CA ALA A 616 -11.66 13.45 19.17
C ALA A 616 -11.08 13.61 20.59
N GLY A 617 -9.83 14.05 20.70
CA GLY A 617 -9.10 14.18 21.97
C GLY A 617 -8.96 12.84 22.70
N PHE A 618 -8.77 11.76 21.94
CA PHE A 618 -8.79 10.40 22.44
C PHE A 618 -7.50 9.66 22.05
N THR A 619 -6.55 9.60 22.98
CA THR A 619 -5.21 9.03 22.76
C THR A 619 -4.79 8.11 23.90
N TYR A 620 -4.02 7.07 23.60
CA TYR A 620 -3.60 6.04 24.56
C TYR A 620 -2.10 6.09 24.87
N GLY A 621 -1.72 5.35 25.92
CA GLY A 621 -0.36 5.23 26.42
C GLY A 621 -0.12 5.99 27.71
N TYR A 622 -1.16 6.46 28.38
CA TYR A 622 -1.05 7.22 29.63
C TYR A 622 -1.06 6.31 30.88
N GLY A 623 -0.70 5.03 30.70
CA GLY A 623 -0.46 4.11 31.81
C GLY A 623 0.69 4.61 32.71
N VAL A 624 0.68 4.17 33.97
CA VAL A 624 1.62 4.67 34.99
C VAL A 624 3.08 4.46 34.56
N ALA A 625 3.39 3.28 34.03
CA ALA A 625 4.74 2.94 33.58
C ALA A 625 5.19 3.80 32.39
N ALA A 626 4.36 3.94 31.37
CA ALA A 626 4.67 4.74 30.19
C ALA A 626 4.91 6.22 30.52
N ARG A 627 4.08 6.81 31.39
CA ARG A 627 4.22 8.21 31.83
C ARG A 627 5.54 8.43 32.57
N GLN A 628 5.86 7.57 33.53
CA GLN A 628 7.08 7.66 34.32
C GLN A 628 8.33 7.53 33.44
N GLN A 629 8.36 6.53 32.56
CA GLN A 629 9.50 6.31 31.65
C GLN A 629 9.70 7.48 30.70
N PHE A 630 8.62 8.01 30.11
CA PHE A 630 8.74 9.15 29.21
C PHE A 630 9.15 10.44 29.92
N GLN A 631 8.63 10.67 31.13
CA GLN A 631 9.06 11.80 31.95
C GLN A 631 10.54 11.69 32.33
N GLN A 632 11.04 10.49 32.64
CA GLN A 632 12.47 10.28 32.89
C GLN A 632 13.32 10.54 31.65
N LEU A 633 12.85 10.16 30.46
CA LEU A 633 13.56 10.35 29.19
C LEU A 633 13.59 11.82 28.73
N THR A 634 12.53 12.58 28.98
CA THR A 634 12.31 13.90 28.36
C THR A 634 12.14 15.06 29.36
N GLY A 635 12.04 14.77 30.65
CA GLY A 635 11.72 15.74 31.70
C GLY A 635 10.25 16.16 31.77
N THR A 636 9.41 15.69 30.84
CA THR A 636 8.01 16.13 30.71
C THR A 636 7.03 14.97 30.80
N ASP A 637 6.03 15.07 31.69
CA ASP A 637 4.94 14.11 31.76
C ASP A 637 4.02 14.27 30.54
N PRO A 638 3.67 13.20 29.80
CA PRO A 638 2.88 13.31 28.57
C PRO A 638 1.48 13.87 28.76
N VAL A 639 0.94 13.95 29.98
CA VAL A 639 -0.34 14.65 30.24
C VAL A 639 -0.24 16.17 30.10
N LYS A 640 0.97 16.73 30.07
CA LYS A 640 1.22 18.18 30.02
C LYS A 640 1.28 18.74 28.59
N PHE A 641 1.19 17.88 27.57
CA PHE A 641 1.18 18.28 26.17
C PHE A 641 0.15 17.45 25.39
N SER A 642 -0.02 17.82 24.14
CA SER A 642 -1.08 17.37 23.24
C SER A 642 -0.53 17.16 21.83
N PRO A 643 -1.35 16.62 20.90
CA PRO A 643 -0.96 16.49 19.50
C PRO A 643 -0.49 17.79 18.82
N SER A 644 -0.89 18.97 19.31
CA SER A 644 -0.42 20.25 18.76
C SER A 644 1.02 20.61 19.14
N ASP A 645 1.63 19.93 20.12
CA ASP A 645 2.98 20.20 20.63
C ASP A 645 4.12 19.61 19.77
N GLY A 646 3.82 19.32 18.50
CA GLY A 646 4.77 19.09 17.39
C GLY A 646 5.90 18.11 17.69
N ASN A 647 7.02 18.60 18.23
CA ASN A 647 8.21 17.81 18.52
C ASN A 647 8.04 16.87 19.73
N LEU A 648 7.44 17.34 20.83
CA LEU A 648 7.20 16.49 22.01
C LEU A 648 6.19 15.39 21.70
N TRP A 649 5.16 15.70 20.91
CA TRP A 649 4.20 14.70 20.44
C TRP A 649 4.87 13.63 19.56
N ARG A 650 5.77 14.03 18.65
CA ARG A 650 6.54 13.07 17.84
C ARG A 650 7.38 12.13 18.71
N GLN A 651 8.12 12.67 19.68
CA GLN A 651 8.90 11.87 20.63
C GLN A 651 8.02 10.90 21.40
N TRP A 652 6.80 11.31 21.78
CA TRP A 652 5.84 10.44 22.45
C TRP A 652 5.34 9.30 21.55
N VAL A 653 5.01 9.59 20.30
CA VAL A 653 4.61 8.58 19.31
C VAL A 653 5.76 7.61 19.02
N GLU A 654 6.99 8.10 18.91
CA GLU A 654 8.21 7.30 18.74
C GLU A 654 8.47 6.41 19.96
N PHE A 655 8.37 6.95 21.18
CA PHE A 655 8.49 6.18 22.42
C PHE A 655 7.50 5.02 22.44
N LYS A 656 6.21 5.28 22.20
CA LYS A 656 5.17 4.24 22.18
C LYS A 656 5.39 3.20 21.08
N THR A 657 5.79 3.65 19.89
CA THR A 657 6.13 2.74 18.77
C THR A 657 7.32 1.85 19.12
N ASN A 658 8.32 2.39 19.82
CA ASN A 658 9.47 1.62 20.29
C ASN A 658 9.06 0.57 21.33
N GLN A 659 8.07 0.82 22.19
CA GLN A 659 7.56 -0.21 23.12
C GLN A 659 7.03 -1.45 22.38
N ILE A 660 6.30 -1.25 21.27
CA ILE A 660 5.82 -2.36 20.44
C ILE A 660 6.99 -3.03 19.71
N ASN A 661 7.89 -2.24 19.09
CA ASN A 661 9.02 -2.78 18.34
C ASN A 661 9.92 -3.67 19.22
N THR A 662 10.28 -3.20 20.42
CA THR A 662 11.15 -3.96 21.32
C THR A 662 10.46 -5.22 21.81
N PHE A 663 9.14 -5.20 22.04
CA PHE A 663 8.41 -6.39 22.48
C PHE A 663 8.42 -7.48 21.41
N VAL A 664 8.15 -7.12 20.15
CA VAL A 664 8.23 -8.08 19.03
C VAL A 664 9.66 -8.63 18.90
N GLY A 665 10.68 -7.78 19.13
CA GLY A 665 12.08 -8.18 19.21
C GLY A 665 12.37 -9.18 20.32
N GLU A 666 11.87 -8.94 21.54
CA GLU A 666 12.01 -9.85 22.69
C GLU A 666 11.37 -11.22 22.44
N VAL A 667 10.16 -11.24 21.86
CA VAL A 667 9.50 -12.50 21.46
C VAL A 667 10.35 -13.25 20.43
N SER A 668 10.83 -12.55 19.41
CA SER A 668 11.69 -13.16 18.37
C SER A 668 12.98 -13.74 18.96
N GLN A 669 13.65 -13.00 19.85
CA GLN A 669 14.87 -13.45 20.52
C GLN A 669 14.61 -14.68 21.40
N LEU A 670 13.51 -14.67 22.17
CA LEU A 670 13.10 -15.80 23.00
C LEU A 670 12.87 -17.05 22.14
N LEU A 671 12.10 -16.93 21.04
CA LEU A 671 11.83 -18.04 20.13
C LEU A 671 13.10 -18.55 19.46
N ARG A 672 13.95 -17.69 18.90
CA ARG A 672 15.17 -18.12 18.20
C ARG A 672 16.16 -18.82 19.10
N ARG A 673 16.32 -18.32 20.33
CA ARG A 673 17.28 -18.85 21.30
C ARG A 673 16.85 -20.20 21.85
N ASN A 674 15.56 -20.34 22.19
CA ASN A 674 15.07 -21.50 22.93
C ASN A 674 14.33 -22.51 22.05
N TYR A 675 13.71 -22.04 20.96
CA TYR A 675 12.81 -22.80 20.09
C TYR A 675 13.11 -22.54 18.60
N PRO A 676 14.33 -22.82 18.11
CA PRO A 676 14.81 -22.37 16.79
C PRO A 676 14.02 -22.88 15.58
N ARG A 677 13.11 -23.86 15.77
CA ARG A 677 12.19 -24.35 14.73
C ARG A 677 10.83 -23.64 14.73
N THR A 678 10.48 -22.93 15.80
CA THR A 678 9.22 -22.19 15.91
C THR A 678 9.34 -20.84 15.21
N ILE A 679 8.51 -20.59 14.20
CA ILE A 679 8.55 -19.32 13.46
C ILE A 679 7.67 -18.25 14.10
N LEU A 680 7.97 -16.99 13.82
CA LEU A 680 7.19 -15.85 14.29
C LEU A 680 6.39 -15.23 13.14
N SER A 681 5.07 -15.31 13.21
CA SER A 681 4.15 -14.63 12.30
C SER A 681 3.36 -13.51 13.00
N VAL A 682 2.96 -12.50 12.25
CA VAL A 682 2.28 -11.30 12.81
C VAL A 682 1.07 -10.87 11.98
N ALA A 683 -0.06 -10.62 12.66
CA ALA A 683 -1.27 -10.06 12.07
C ALA A 683 -1.20 -8.53 12.13
N VAL A 684 -1.27 -7.87 10.97
CA VAL A 684 -0.98 -6.42 10.86
C VAL A 684 -2.00 -5.67 10.01
N PHE A 685 -2.17 -4.38 10.29
CA PHE A 685 -2.98 -3.52 9.43
C PHE A 685 -2.23 -3.17 8.13
N PRO A 686 -2.92 -3.16 6.99
CA PRO A 686 -2.33 -2.82 5.70
C PRO A 686 -2.23 -1.31 5.44
N HIS A 687 -2.59 -0.46 6.41
CA HIS A 687 -2.60 0.99 6.23
C HIS A 687 -1.19 1.56 6.02
N PRO A 688 -1.06 2.75 5.38
CA PRO A 688 0.22 3.44 5.24
C PRO A 688 0.94 3.63 6.58
N PRO A 689 2.29 3.63 6.61
CA PRO A 689 3.07 3.76 7.83
C PRO A 689 2.65 4.96 8.69
N SER A 690 2.44 6.12 8.06
CA SER A 690 2.03 7.35 8.75
C SER A 690 0.71 7.19 9.49
N GLN A 691 -0.26 6.44 8.94
CA GLN A 691 -1.51 6.18 9.63
C GLN A 691 -1.30 5.22 10.79
N ARG A 692 -0.60 4.10 10.57
CA ARG A 692 -0.41 3.11 11.64
C ARG A 692 0.41 3.65 12.80
N ILE A 693 1.53 4.33 12.53
CA ILE A 693 2.42 4.85 13.55
C ILE A 693 1.68 5.84 14.46
N TYR A 694 0.86 6.74 13.89
CA TYR A 694 0.15 7.73 14.70
C TYR A 694 -1.15 7.20 15.32
N LYS A 695 -1.85 6.26 14.67
CA LYS A 695 -3.15 5.76 15.16
C LYS A 695 -3.07 4.55 16.08
N ILE A 696 -2.11 3.66 15.87
CA ILE A 696 -2.00 2.37 16.58
C ILE A 696 -0.55 1.97 16.96
N GLN A 697 0.46 2.76 16.58
CA GLN A 697 1.88 2.49 16.87
C GLN A 697 2.39 1.13 16.38
N GLN A 698 1.82 0.61 15.29
CA GLN A 698 2.24 -0.65 14.67
C GLN A 698 3.20 -0.35 13.50
N ASN A 699 4.49 -0.66 13.63
CA ASN A 699 5.52 -0.36 12.62
C ASN A 699 6.17 -1.63 12.06
N TRP A 700 5.36 -2.46 11.38
CA TRP A 700 5.77 -3.80 10.98
C TRP A 700 6.85 -3.84 9.89
N GLU A 701 7.03 -2.77 9.12
CA GLU A 701 8.11 -2.67 8.13
C GLU A 701 9.49 -2.73 8.79
N VAL A 702 9.62 -2.22 10.02
CA VAL A 702 10.86 -2.34 10.78
C VAL A 702 11.11 -3.81 11.13
N TRP A 703 10.10 -4.52 11.60
CA TRP A 703 10.22 -5.93 11.98
C TRP A 703 10.56 -6.82 10.78
N ALA A 704 9.92 -6.56 9.64
CA ALA A 704 10.15 -7.29 8.39
C ALA A 704 11.57 -7.05 7.86
N ARG A 705 11.97 -5.78 7.69
CA ARG A 705 13.30 -5.43 7.14
C ARG A 705 14.46 -5.90 8.01
N GLN A 706 14.29 -5.87 9.33
CA GLN A 706 15.29 -6.37 10.27
C GLN A 706 15.26 -7.89 10.41
N GLY A 707 14.34 -8.57 9.71
CA GLY A 707 14.19 -10.02 9.78
C GLY A 707 13.82 -10.51 11.17
N ILE A 708 13.16 -9.68 12.01
CA ILE A 708 12.68 -10.02 13.35
C ILE A 708 11.55 -11.06 13.25
N VAL A 709 10.69 -10.91 12.25
CA VAL A 709 9.54 -11.78 11.99
C VAL A 709 9.76 -12.58 10.72
N ASP A 710 9.13 -13.75 10.63
CA ASP A 710 9.24 -14.66 9.49
C ASP A 710 8.12 -14.45 8.48
N LEU A 711 6.90 -14.19 8.96
CA LEU A 711 5.71 -14.07 8.12
C LEU A 711 4.84 -12.88 8.55
N ILE A 712 4.65 -11.94 7.63
CA ILE A 712 3.69 -10.84 7.74
C ILE A 712 2.33 -11.30 7.18
N VAL A 713 1.27 -11.14 7.95
CA VAL A 713 -0.09 -11.52 7.56
C VAL A 713 -0.98 -10.26 7.61
N PRO A 714 -1.00 -9.44 6.55
CA PRO A 714 -1.76 -8.20 6.56
C PRO A 714 -3.26 -8.44 6.36
N MET A 715 -4.07 -7.78 7.19
CA MET A 715 -5.54 -7.80 7.16
C MET A 715 -6.11 -7.01 5.98
N THR A 716 -5.90 -7.50 4.75
CA THR A 716 -6.29 -6.86 3.48
C THR A 716 -7.79 -6.99 3.17
N TYR A 717 -8.63 -6.85 4.18
CA TYR A 717 -10.07 -7.08 4.08
C TYR A 717 -10.76 -6.03 3.22
N ALA A 718 -11.47 -6.48 2.18
CA ALA A 718 -12.23 -5.62 1.26
C ALA A 718 -13.47 -6.34 0.74
N LEU A 719 -14.50 -5.55 0.39
CA LEU A 719 -15.75 -6.06 -0.18
C LEU A 719 -15.65 -6.37 -1.68
N ASP A 720 -14.59 -5.93 -2.37
CA ASP A 720 -14.33 -6.23 -3.78
C ASP A 720 -12.84 -6.56 -4.05
N THR A 721 -12.59 -7.32 -5.11
CA THR A 721 -11.27 -7.84 -5.45
C THR A 721 -10.26 -6.76 -5.84
N ASN A 722 -10.67 -5.73 -6.59
CA ASN A 722 -9.74 -4.68 -7.01
C ASN A 722 -9.32 -3.80 -5.83
N ARG A 723 -10.20 -3.59 -4.86
CA ARG A 723 -9.84 -2.92 -3.62
C ARG A 723 -8.84 -3.74 -2.82
N LEU A 724 -9.05 -5.06 -2.69
CA LEU A 724 -8.07 -5.95 -2.07
C LEU A 724 -6.70 -5.88 -2.77
N GLN A 725 -6.66 -5.97 -4.11
CA GLN A 725 -5.40 -5.88 -4.87
C GLN A 725 -4.69 -4.54 -4.65
N ARG A 726 -5.40 -3.41 -4.75
CA ARG A 726 -4.84 -2.07 -4.52
C ARG A 726 -4.27 -1.88 -3.12
N ILE A 727 -4.88 -2.53 -2.11
CA ILE A 727 -4.35 -2.51 -0.74
C ILE A 727 -3.10 -3.39 -0.65
N THR A 728 -3.08 -4.53 -1.33
CA THR A 728 -2.06 -5.58 -1.20
C THR A 728 -0.79 -5.31 -2.00
N GLU A 729 -0.92 -4.89 -3.26
CA GLU A 729 0.21 -4.63 -4.19
C GLU A 729 1.36 -3.81 -3.59
N PRO A 730 1.14 -2.65 -2.92
CA PRO A 730 2.25 -1.89 -2.36
C PRO A 730 2.96 -2.59 -1.20
N LEU A 731 2.31 -3.56 -0.54
CA LEU A 731 2.85 -4.28 0.63
C LEU A 731 3.77 -5.42 0.23
N ALA A 732 3.60 -5.97 -0.98
CA ALA A 732 4.36 -7.12 -1.46
C ALA A 732 5.74 -6.74 -2.06
N LYS A 733 6.11 -5.45 -2.02
CA LYS A 733 7.39 -4.96 -2.54
C LYS A 733 8.55 -5.28 -1.60
N GLU A 734 9.69 -5.66 -2.17
CA GLU A 734 10.91 -6.00 -1.42
C GLU A 734 11.32 -4.91 -0.41
N GLN A 735 11.26 -3.63 -0.79
CA GLN A 735 11.69 -2.54 0.10
C GLN A 735 10.86 -2.45 1.39
N MET A 736 9.69 -3.08 1.43
CA MET A 736 8.84 -3.16 2.62
C MET A 736 9.14 -4.40 3.46
N LEU A 737 9.51 -5.52 2.84
CA LEU A 737 9.55 -6.84 3.48
C LEU A 737 10.96 -7.28 3.90
N GLY A 738 12.00 -6.79 3.22
CA GLY A 738 13.36 -7.34 3.39
C GLY A 738 13.38 -8.85 3.10
N SER A 739 13.66 -9.63 4.15
CA SER A 739 13.73 -11.11 4.07
C SER A 739 12.51 -11.82 4.67
N ALA A 740 11.49 -11.11 5.15
CA ALA A 740 10.25 -11.71 5.64
C ALA A 740 9.32 -12.12 4.47
N LEU A 741 8.50 -13.14 4.69
CA LEU A 741 7.44 -13.53 3.75
C LEU A 741 6.15 -12.75 4.04
N ILE A 742 5.26 -12.70 3.06
CA ILE A 742 3.93 -12.07 3.18
C ILE A 742 2.83 -13.04 2.73
N ALA A 743 1.76 -13.17 3.54
CA ALA A 743 0.54 -13.90 3.20
C ALA A 743 -0.69 -13.00 3.49
N PRO A 744 -1.12 -12.18 2.52
CA PRO A 744 -2.29 -11.32 2.69
C PRO A 744 -3.57 -12.12 2.92
N SER A 745 -4.56 -11.50 3.57
CA SER A 745 -5.75 -12.22 4.03
C SER A 745 -7.06 -11.75 3.41
N VAL A 746 -7.94 -12.72 3.15
CA VAL A 746 -9.34 -12.53 2.75
C VAL A 746 -10.25 -12.72 3.96
N LYS A 747 -11.17 -11.78 4.19
CA LYS A 747 -12.24 -11.94 5.19
C LYS A 747 -13.48 -12.51 4.52
N LEU A 748 -13.89 -13.71 4.92
CA LEU A 748 -15.04 -14.41 4.33
C LEU A 748 -16.38 -13.89 4.84
N LEU A 749 -16.44 -13.43 6.09
CA LEU A 749 -17.67 -12.97 6.71
C LEU A 749 -18.30 -11.85 5.85
N THR A 750 -19.57 -12.02 5.47
CA THR A 750 -20.35 -11.14 4.57
C THR A 750 -19.88 -11.05 3.11
N LEU A 751 -18.84 -11.79 2.72
CA LEU A 751 -18.33 -11.78 1.35
C LEU A 751 -19.05 -12.84 0.49
N PRO A 752 -19.61 -12.49 -0.68
CA PRO A 752 -20.17 -13.50 -1.58
C PRO A 752 -19.10 -14.52 -2.01
N GLU A 753 -19.48 -15.80 -2.10
CA GLU A 753 -18.55 -16.91 -2.39
C GLU A 753 -17.67 -16.64 -3.62
N VAL A 754 -18.27 -16.22 -4.74
CA VAL A 754 -17.53 -15.98 -5.98
C VAL A 754 -16.52 -14.83 -5.84
N VAL A 755 -16.84 -13.82 -5.03
CA VAL A 755 -15.92 -12.71 -4.75
C VAL A 755 -14.77 -13.21 -3.87
N ALA A 756 -15.03 -14.07 -2.88
CA ALA A 756 -13.98 -14.70 -2.09
C ALA A 756 -13.04 -15.56 -2.95
N ILE A 757 -13.58 -16.35 -3.86
CA ILE A 757 -12.80 -17.14 -4.84
C ILE A 757 -11.93 -16.22 -5.70
N ASP A 758 -12.50 -15.14 -6.24
CA ASP A 758 -11.78 -14.17 -7.07
C ASP A 758 -10.70 -13.42 -6.28
N GLN A 759 -10.95 -13.10 -5.00
CA GLN A 759 -9.95 -12.51 -4.11
C GLN A 759 -8.79 -13.46 -3.82
N ILE A 760 -9.04 -14.75 -3.61
CA ILE A 760 -7.97 -15.75 -3.42
C ILE A 760 -7.13 -15.87 -4.70
N GLN A 761 -7.76 -15.89 -5.88
CA GLN A 761 -7.03 -15.89 -7.14
C GLN A 761 -6.19 -14.62 -7.33
N ALA A 762 -6.74 -13.44 -6.99
CA ALA A 762 -5.99 -12.19 -7.01
C ALA A 762 -4.72 -12.25 -6.15
N LEU A 763 -4.77 -12.89 -4.97
CA LEU A 763 -3.59 -13.04 -4.11
C LEU A 763 -2.55 -14.03 -4.68
N ARG A 764 -3.00 -15.08 -5.37
CA ARG A 764 -2.13 -16.01 -6.12
C ARG A 764 -1.42 -15.35 -7.31
N ASP A 765 -2.05 -14.32 -7.87
CA ASP A 765 -1.50 -13.58 -9.02
C ASP A 765 -0.56 -12.44 -8.60
N LEU A 766 -0.42 -12.17 -7.29
CA LEU A 766 0.49 -11.17 -6.71
C LEU A 766 1.79 -11.83 -6.19
N PRO A 767 2.88 -11.05 -5.99
CA PRO A 767 4.17 -11.59 -5.55
C PRO A 767 4.17 -11.91 -4.05
N THR A 768 3.38 -12.89 -3.63
CA THR A 768 3.14 -13.27 -2.23
C THR A 768 3.61 -14.69 -1.93
N GLY A 769 3.74 -15.04 -0.65
CA GLY A 769 4.04 -16.41 -0.20
C GLY A 769 2.83 -17.34 -0.22
N GLY A 770 1.64 -16.81 -0.53
CA GLY A 770 0.36 -17.48 -0.40
C GLY A 770 -0.67 -16.54 0.21
N TYR A 771 -1.70 -17.09 0.84
CA TYR A 771 -2.81 -16.33 1.40
C TYR A 771 -3.25 -16.86 2.76
N ALA A 772 -3.98 -16.02 3.48
CA ALA A 772 -4.68 -16.39 4.70
C ALA A 772 -6.19 -16.12 4.59
N ILE A 773 -7.00 -16.84 5.37
CA ILE A 773 -8.45 -16.71 5.37
C ILE A 773 -8.96 -16.45 6.79
N PHE A 774 -9.74 -15.39 6.96
CA PHE A 774 -10.41 -15.05 8.20
C PHE A 774 -11.93 -15.23 8.06
N ALA A 775 -12.58 -16.19 8.71
CA ALA A 775 -12.05 -17.23 9.60
C ALA A 775 -12.78 -18.57 9.37
N VAL A 776 -12.39 -19.64 10.08
CA VAL A 776 -12.97 -20.99 9.93
C VAL A 776 -14.49 -20.99 10.06
N GLU A 777 -15.07 -20.24 11.01
CA GLU A 777 -16.53 -20.14 11.19
C GLU A 777 -17.30 -19.73 9.93
N SER A 778 -16.64 -19.03 8.99
CA SER A 778 -17.23 -18.52 7.76
C SER A 778 -16.98 -19.43 6.54
N ILE A 779 -16.27 -20.56 6.70
CA ILE A 779 -16.07 -21.53 5.63
C ILE A 779 -17.34 -22.40 5.51
N ASN A 780 -18.19 -22.07 4.56
CA ASN A 780 -19.39 -22.85 4.24
C ASN A 780 -19.08 -24.07 3.34
N SER A 781 -20.08 -24.93 3.13
CA SER A 781 -19.95 -26.17 2.34
C SER A 781 -19.52 -25.93 0.89
N ALA A 782 -19.96 -24.84 0.28
CA ALA A 782 -19.64 -24.54 -1.10
C ALA A 782 -18.19 -24.05 -1.27
N MET A 783 -17.69 -23.24 -0.34
CA MET A 783 -16.28 -22.85 -0.25
C MET A 783 -15.38 -24.06 0.05
N GLN A 784 -15.81 -24.94 0.97
CA GLN A 784 -15.11 -26.20 1.22
C GLN A 784 -15.05 -27.06 -0.06
N GLY A 785 -16.15 -27.15 -0.80
CA GLY A 785 -16.19 -27.84 -2.09
C GLY A 785 -15.22 -27.25 -3.12
N PHE A 786 -15.16 -25.92 -3.23
CA PHE A 786 -14.20 -25.22 -4.09
C PHE A 786 -12.75 -25.59 -3.71
N PHE A 787 -12.41 -25.55 -2.42
CA PHE A 787 -11.06 -25.92 -1.99
C PHE A 787 -10.75 -27.38 -2.28
N ASN A 788 -11.64 -28.32 -1.93
CA ASN A 788 -11.43 -29.74 -2.19
C ASN A 788 -11.13 -30.05 -3.68
N ARG A 789 -11.74 -29.30 -4.60
CA ARG A 789 -11.57 -29.50 -6.06
C ARG A 789 -10.36 -28.76 -6.63
N THR A 790 -9.88 -27.72 -5.96
CA THR A 790 -8.79 -26.87 -6.46
C THR A 790 -7.44 -27.10 -5.79
N GLN A 791 -7.40 -27.75 -4.63
CA GLN A 791 -6.16 -27.95 -3.88
C GLN A 791 -5.47 -29.30 -4.16
N GLY A 792 -6.08 -30.15 -5.00
CA GLY A 792 -5.59 -31.49 -5.35
C GLY A 792 -6.01 -32.55 -4.35
N ALA A 793 -6.17 -33.81 -4.80
CA ALA A 793 -6.42 -34.92 -3.90
C ALA A 793 -5.15 -35.21 -3.09
N ARG A 794 -5.26 -35.35 -1.75
CA ARG A 794 -4.17 -35.91 -0.95
C ARG A 794 -3.90 -37.33 -1.45
N VAL A 795 -2.80 -37.52 -2.17
CA VAL A 795 -2.28 -38.86 -2.40
C VAL A 795 -1.98 -39.43 -1.01
N ARG A 796 -2.60 -40.55 -0.65
CA ARG A 796 -2.41 -41.22 0.64
C ARG A 796 -0.97 -41.71 0.88
N SER A 797 -0.05 -41.51 -0.07
CA SER A 797 1.37 -41.79 0.11
C SER A 797 2.07 -40.56 0.70
N ALA A 798 2.73 -40.76 1.85
CA ALA A 798 3.54 -39.76 2.56
C ALA A 798 4.75 -39.20 1.77
N SER A 799 4.95 -39.56 0.49
CA SER A 799 6.21 -39.34 -0.23
C SER A 799 6.33 -38.02 -1.01
N ALA A 800 5.37 -37.10 -0.95
CA ALA A 800 5.63 -35.69 -1.31
C ALA A 800 4.48 -34.78 -0.85
N LEU A 801 4.46 -34.40 0.44
CA LEU A 801 3.70 -33.21 0.86
C LEU A 801 4.27 -31.99 0.11
N GLU A 802 3.39 -31.13 -0.39
CA GLU A 802 3.80 -29.89 -1.04
C GLU A 802 4.64 -29.03 -0.07
N PRO A 803 5.79 -28.46 -0.49
CA PRO A 803 6.62 -27.63 0.36
C PRO A 803 5.85 -26.46 0.97
N ILE A 804 5.95 -26.26 2.28
CA ILE A 804 5.40 -25.06 2.92
C ILE A 804 6.43 -23.93 2.77
N PRO A 805 6.08 -22.77 2.16
CA PRO A 805 7.07 -21.76 1.76
C PRO A 805 7.99 -21.22 2.87
N TYR A 806 7.49 -21.03 4.10
CA TYR A 806 8.33 -20.58 5.22
C TYR A 806 9.13 -21.72 5.89
N ARG A 807 8.92 -22.98 5.50
CA ARG A 807 9.70 -24.14 5.97
C ARG A 807 10.75 -24.60 5.01
N GLN A 808 10.38 -24.62 3.74
CA GLN A 808 11.17 -25.17 2.66
C GLN A 808 11.22 -24.14 1.51
N PRO A 809 11.71 -22.91 1.75
CA PRO A 809 11.68 -21.82 0.78
C PRO A 809 12.32 -22.17 -0.56
N PHE A 810 13.45 -22.88 -0.57
CA PHE A 810 14.11 -23.27 -1.83
C PHE A 810 13.32 -24.32 -2.61
N ALA A 811 12.76 -25.33 -1.92
CA ALA A 811 11.89 -26.32 -2.56
C ALA A 811 10.57 -25.69 -3.05
N ALA A 812 10.01 -24.75 -2.30
CA ALA A 812 8.84 -23.98 -2.70
C ALA A 812 9.11 -23.13 -3.94
N ALA A 813 10.29 -22.49 -4.03
CA ALA A 813 10.69 -21.74 -5.21
C ALA A 813 10.81 -22.64 -6.46
N ALA A 814 11.44 -23.81 -6.32
CA ALA A 814 11.53 -24.79 -7.42
C ALA A 814 10.14 -25.31 -7.85
N SER A 815 9.28 -25.64 -6.88
CA SER A 815 7.89 -26.07 -7.12
C SER A 815 7.09 -25.03 -7.89
N ARG A 816 7.10 -23.76 -7.43
CA ARG A 816 6.40 -22.65 -8.10
C ARG A 816 6.90 -22.39 -9.51
N TYR A 817 8.23 -22.46 -9.72
CA TYR A 817 8.79 -22.27 -11.05
C TYR A 817 8.36 -23.39 -12.01
N ASN A 818 8.32 -24.64 -11.54
CA ASN A 818 7.82 -25.75 -12.34
C ASN A 818 6.33 -25.62 -12.68
N ALA A 819 5.48 -25.17 -11.74
CA ALA A 819 4.07 -24.92 -12.01
C ALA A 819 3.88 -23.87 -13.14
N MET A 820 4.66 -22.79 -13.10
CA MET A 820 4.63 -21.78 -14.16
C MET A 820 5.11 -22.34 -15.53
N LYS A 821 6.12 -23.22 -15.54
CA LYS A 821 6.52 -23.92 -16.76
C LYS A 821 5.44 -24.85 -17.31
N GLN A 822 4.62 -25.47 -16.44
CA GLN A 822 3.47 -26.27 -16.86
C GLN A 822 2.42 -25.40 -17.56
N GLU A 823 2.14 -24.21 -17.03
CA GLU A 823 1.25 -23.24 -17.68
C GLU A 823 1.74 -22.86 -19.08
N TRP A 824 3.03 -22.50 -19.23
CA TRP A 824 3.60 -22.20 -20.53
C TRP A 824 3.55 -23.39 -21.49
N SER A 825 3.82 -24.60 -21.00
CA SER A 825 3.75 -25.82 -21.79
C SER A 825 2.33 -26.11 -22.27
N PHE A 826 1.33 -25.92 -21.39
CA PHE A 826 -0.09 -26.05 -21.71
C PHE A 826 -0.52 -25.04 -22.78
N LEU A 827 -0.12 -23.77 -22.64
CA LEU A 827 -0.44 -22.73 -23.60
C LEU A 827 0.27 -22.95 -24.95
N LEU A 828 1.50 -23.46 -24.96
CA LEU A 828 2.19 -23.84 -26.20
C LEU A 828 1.49 -25.01 -26.90
N ALA A 829 1.19 -26.08 -26.17
CA ALA A 829 0.54 -27.27 -26.73
C ALA A 829 -0.90 -27.02 -27.23
N SER A 830 -1.54 -25.96 -26.73
CA SER A 830 -2.87 -25.50 -27.17
C SER A 830 -2.83 -24.33 -28.17
N ASN A 831 -1.64 -23.91 -28.62
CA ASN A 831 -1.43 -22.77 -29.52
C ASN A 831 -1.97 -21.42 -28.99
N GLN A 832 -1.94 -21.23 -27.68
CA GLN A 832 -2.42 -20.03 -26.98
C GLN A 832 -1.27 -19.12 -26.48
N LEU A 833 -0.03 -19.63 -26.41
CA LEU A 833 1.13 -18.80 -26.11
C LEU A 833 1.65 -18.11 -27.38
N ARG A 834 1.62 -16.77 -27.41
CA ARG A 834 2.08 -15.96 -28.54
C ARG A 834 3.52 -15.51 -28.32
N VAL A 835 4.46 -16.17 -28.96
CA VAL A 835 5.90 -15.89 -28.84
C VAL A 835 6.58 -16.14 -30.18
N SER A 836 7.57 -15.32 -30.55
CA SER A 836 8.33 -15.54 -31.79
C SER A 836 9.24 -16.75 -31.67
N GLU A 837 9.66 -17.35 -32.80
CA GLU A 837 10.53 -18.53 -32.77
C GLU A 837 11.87 -18.25 -32.07
N SER A 838 12.45 -17.07 -32.28
CA SER A 838 13.70 -16.66 -31.62
C SER A 838 13.51 -16.49 -30.11
N GLU A 839 12.44 -15.82 -29.68
CA GLU A 839 12.13 -15.66 -28.26
C GLU A 839 11.77 -16.98 -27.58
N LEU A 840 11.11 -17.90 -28.30
CA LEU A 840 10.78 -19.23 -27.78
C LEU A 840 12.05 -20.05 -27.51
N LYS A 841 13.04 -20.01 -28.42
CA LYS A 841 14.33 -20.67 -28.20
C LYS A 841 15.07 -20.10 -26.98
N VAL A 842 15.02 -18.78 -26.79
CA VAL A 842 15.59 -18.12 -25.61
C VAL A 842 14.86 -18.56 -24.33
N LEU A 843 13.52 -18.54 -24.34
CA LEU A 843 12.67 -18.97 -23.22
C LEU A 843 12.97 -20.42 -22.83
N GLN A 844 13.03 -21.34 -23.80
CA GLN A 844 13.34 -22.76 -23.59
C GLN A 844 14.69 -22.95 -22.89
N SER A 845 15.76 -22.38 -23.46
CA SER A 845 17.12 -22.55 -22.94
C SER A 845 17.28 -21.96 -21.54
N ARG A 846 16.90 -20.68 -21.36
CA ARG A 846 17.02 -19.98 -20.08
C ARG A 846 16.13 -20.58 -19.00
N SER A 847 14.93 -21.04 -19.37
CA SER A 847 14.03 -21.67 -18.42
C SER A 847 14.57 -23.02 -17.92
N ALA A 848 15.22 -23.79 -18.80
CA ALA A 848 15.87 -25.03 -18.40
C ALA A 848 17.03 -24.76 -17.42
N GLU A 849 17.90 -23.79 -17.71
CA GLU A 849 19.02 -23.39 -16.83
C GLU A 849 18.52 -22.99 -15.43
N LEU A 850 17.52 -22.12 -15.36
CA LEU A 850 16.96 -21.66 -14.09
C LEU A 850 16.29 -22.80 -13.30
N ALA A 851 15.53 -23.68 -13.97
CA ALA A 851 14.89 -24.82 -13.31
C ALA A 851 15.92 -25.78 -12.68
N ILE A 852 17.02 -26.05 -13.38
CA ILE A 852 18.11 -26.89 -12.88
C ILE A 852 18.75 -26.24 -11.66
N ALA A 853 19.04 -24.94 -11.71
CA ALA A 853 19.65 -24.21 -10.60
C ALA A 853 18.75 -24.18 -9.35
N LEU A 854 17.45 -23.91 -9.51
CA LEU A 854 16.49 -23.94 -8.40
C LEU A 854 16.36 -25.35 -7.81
N SER A 855 16.31 -26.38 -8.65
CA SER A 855 16.23 -27.78 -8.19
C SER A 855 17.50 -28.21 -7.45
N LYS A 856 18.68 -27.81 -7.95
CA LYS A 856 19.97 -28.08 -7.29
C LYS A 856 20.06 -27.36 -5.94
N LEU A 857 19.60 -26.10 -5.87
CA LEU A 857 19.55 -25.35 -4.62
C LEU A 857 18.59 -26.01 -3.61
N ALA A 858 17.40 -26.44 -4.05
CA ALA A 858 16.45 -27.13 -3.19
C ALA A 858 16.99 -28.46 -2.64
N ALA A 859 17.73 -29.22 -3.44
CA ALA A 859 18.33 -30.49 -3.03
C ALA A 859 19.58 -30.31 -2.16
N SER A 860 20.36 -29.26 -2.39
CA SER A 860 21.61 -28.96 -1.68
C SER A 860 21.73 -27.46 -1.39
N PRO A 861 21.15 -26.98 -0.28
CA PRO A 861 21.22 -25.58 0.12
C PRO A 861 22.65 -25.15 0.48
N THR A 862 23.32 -24.45 -0.44
CA THR A 862 24.65 -23.85 -0.21
C THR A 862 24.69 -22.42 -0.73
N THR A 863 25.56 -21.59 -0.17
CA THR A 863 25.77 -20.20 -0.64
C THR A 863 26.11 -20.15 -2.13
N GLU A 864 26.92 -21.09 -2.63
CA GLU A 864 27.27 -21.19 -4.05
C GLU A 864 26.04 -21.46 -4.92
N ASN A 865 25.25 -22.50 -4.59
CA ASN A 865 24.04 -22.83 -5.34
C ASN A 865 23.03 -21.67 -5.30
N LEU A 866 22.94 -20.96 -4.16
CA LEU A 866 22.07 -19.79 -4.02
C LEU A 866 22.52 -18.64 -4.92
N THR A 867 23.82 -18.32 -4.93
CA THR A 867 24.39 -17.29 -5.81
C THR A 867 24.10 -17.60 -7.28
N ILE A 868 24.26 -18.87 -7.69
CA ILE A 868 23.95 -19.32 -9.05
C ILE A 868 22.47 -19.12 -9.37
N ALA A 869 21.57 -19.58 -8.49
CA ALA A 869 20.13 -19.47 -8.68
C ALA A 869 19.65 -18.01 -8.74
N LYS A 870 20.11 -17.14 -7.82
CA LYS A 870 19.79 -15.70 -7.82
C LYS A 870 20.24 -15.02 -9.11
N ARG A 871 21.48 -15.29 -9.57
CA ARG A 871 22.02 -14.72 -10.81
C ARG A 871 21.19 -15.14 -12.03
N LEU A 872 20.84 -16.42 -12.14
CA LEU A 872 20.03 -16.93 -13.25
C LEU A 872 18.60 -16.40 -13.20
N LEU A 873 18.01 -16.26 -12.01
CA LEU A 873 16.68 -15.67 -11.83
C LEU A 873 16.66 -14.20 -12.28
N ALA A 874 17.62 -13.39 -11.83
CA ALA A 874 17.73 -11.99 -12.22
C ALA A 874 17.93 -11.83 -13.74
N SER A 875 18.81 -12.66 -14.33
CA SER A 875 18.99 -12.71 -15.77
C SER A 875 17.70 -13.07 -16.51
N PHE A 876 16.95 -14.05 -16.01
CA PHE A 876 15.67 -14.48 -16.59
C PHE A 876 14.62 -13.36 -16.52
N GLN A 877 14.44 -12.74 -15.35
CA GLN A 877 13.49 -11.64 -15.14
C GLN A 877 13.75 -10.46 -16.09
N SER A 878 15.01 -10.04 -16.24
CA SER A 878 15.37 -8.91 -17.12
C SER A 878 14.98 -9.09 -18.60
N GLN A 879 14.84 -10.34 -19.05
CA GLN A 879 14.53 -10.69 -20.45
C GLN A 879 13.10 -11.22 -20.61
N PHE A 880 12.40 -11.53 -19.51
CA PHE A 880 11.10 -12.15 -19.56
C PHE A 880 10.05 -11.24 -20.20
N GLN A 881 10.03 -9.96 -19.81
CA GLN A 881 9.05 -9.00 -20.33
C GLN A 881 9.21 -8.76 -21.83
N SER A 882 10.46 -8.69 -22.34
CA SER A 882 10.69 -8.56 -23.78
C SER A 882 10.26 -9.82 -24.52
N SER A 883 10.62 -11.01 -24.02
CA SER A 883 10.28 -12.30 -24.62
C SER A 883 8.76 -12.56 -24.69
N MET A 884 8.00 -11.97 -23.78
CA MET A 884 6.53 -12.11 -23.71
C MET A 884 5.80 -10.91 -24.34
N ARG A 885 6.49 -10.01 -25.04
CA ARG A 885 5.89 -8.79 -25.60
C ARG A 885 4.71 -9.09 -26.53
N LEU A 886 4.84 -10.09 -27.41
CA LEU A 886 3.76 -10.48 -28.32
C LEU A 886 2.55 -11.05 -27.59
N HIS A 887 2.75 -11.83 -26.52
CA HIS A 887 1.64 -12.35 -25.71
C HIS A 887 0.98 -11.25 -24.87
N SER A 888 1.76 -10.28 -24.41
CA SER A 888 1.30 -9.16 -23.57
C SER A 888 0.37 -8.19 -24.30
N THR A 889 0.31 -8.18 -25.64
CA THR A 889 -0.62 -7.30 -26.37
C THR A 889 -2.08 -7.69 -26.14
N GLU A 890 -2.34 -8.98 -25.95
CA GLU A 890 -3.68 -9.53 -25.73
C GLU A 890 -3.89 -9.98 -24.27
N ASN A 891 -2.83 -10.43 -23.58
CA ASN A 891 -2.92 -11.06 -22.26
C ASN A 891 -1.95 -10.41 -21.25
N SER A 892 -1.93 -9.08 -21.19
CA SER A 892 -1.04 -8.31 -20.32
C SER A 892 -1.15 -8.70 -18.83
N TYR A 893 -2.35 -9.01 -18.35
CA TYR A 893 -2.58 -9.47 -16.98
C TYR A 893 -1.87 -10.80 -16.69
N GLN A 894 -1.90 -11.75 -17.62
CA GLN A 894 -1.25 -13.05 -17.48
C GLN A 894 0.28 -12.90 -17.47
N VAL A 895 0.83 -12.06 -18.34
CA VAL A 895 2.27 -11.75 -18.34
C VAL A 895 2.69 -11.08 -17.02
N GLN A 896 1.91 -10.12 -16.52
CA GLN A 896 2.16 -9.49 -15.22
C GLN A 896 2.07 -10.51 -14.07
N THR A 897 1.13 -11.46 -14.13
CA THR A 897 1.01 -12.55 -13.16
C THR A 897 2.26 -13.42 -13.13
N TRP A 898 2.81 -13.80 -14.30
CA TRP A 898 4.07 -14.55 -14.34
C TRP A 898 5.26 -13.74 -13.83
N GLN A 899 5.29 -12.44 -14.11
CA GLN A 899 6.32 -11.55 -13.54
C GLN A 899 6.22 -11.50 -12.01
N ASN A 900 5.03 -11.32 -11.46
CA ASN A 900 4.80 -11.35 -10.02
C ASN A 900 5.21 -12.70 -9.41
N ARG A 901 4.96 -13.82 -10.09
CA ARG A 901 5.38 -15.14 -9.64
C ARG A 901 6.91 -15.30 -9.65
N LEU A 902 7.61 -14.75 -10.65
CA LEU A 902 9.08 -14.67 -10.65
C LEU A 902 9.61 -13.85 -9.47
N ASP A 903 9.01 -12.70 -9.19
CA ASP A 903 9.37 -11.84 -8.05
C ASP A 903 9.14 -12.57 -6.71
N SER A 904 8.11 -13.42 -6.63
CA SER A 904 7.87 -14.28 -5.47
C SER A 904 8.98 -15.32 -5.26
N LEU A 905 9.64 -15.79 -6.33
CA LEU A 905 10.79 -16.70 -6.20
C LEU A 905 11.96 -15.98 -5.52
N GLU A 906 12.22 -14.73 -5.92
CA GLU A 906 13.27 -13.94 -5.31
C GLU A 906 13.01 -13.71 -3.81
N MET A 907 11.76 -13.42 -3.43
CA MET A 907 11.34 -13.33 -2.04
C MET A 907 11.62 -14.65 -1.27
N LEU A 908 11.32 -15.81 -1.85
CA LEU A 908 11.62 -17.11 -1.24
C LEU A 908 13.14 -17.34 -1.11
N LEU A 909 13.92 -16.98 -2.12
CA LEU A 909 15.39 -17.11 -2.07
C LEU A 909 16.00 -16.22 -0.98
N ARG A 910 15.51 -14.97 -0.81
CA ARG A 910 15.94 -14.08 0.28
C ARG A 910 15.57 -14.61 1.67
N TYR A 911 14.36 -15.15 1.81
CA TYR A 911 13.93 -15.76 3.07
C TYR A 911 14.78 -17.01 3.39
N GLY A 912 14.98 -17.91 2.42
CA GLY A 912 15.78 -19.11 2.58
C GLY A 912 17.24 -18.84 2.91
N GLU A 913 17.85 -17.82 2.32
CA GLU A 913 19.18 -17.35 2.70
C GLU A 913 19.28 -17.03 4.20
N ARG A 914 18.28 -16.30 4.73
CA ARG A 914 18.23 -15.96 6.15
C ARG A 914 18.04 -17.19 7.04
N VAL A 915 17.11 -18.08 6.71
CA VAL A 915 16.65 -19.13 7.65
C VAL A 915 17.31 -20.49 7.45
N GLU A 916 17.93 -20.77 6.31
CA GLU A 916 18.62 -22.05 6.06
C GLU A 916 20.14 -21.90 6.03
N LEU A 917 20.67 -20.79 5.50
CA LEU A 917 22.12 -20.60 5.33
C LEU A 917 22.74 -19.71 6.41
N ASN A 918 22.02 -18.69 6.87
CA ASN A 918 22.52 -17.70 7.82
C ASN A 918 21.90 -17.83 9.23
N ARG A 919 21.48 -19.04 9.63
CA ARG A 919 21.07 -19.33 11.02
C ARG A 919 22.31 -19.31 11.94
N GLY A 920 22.79 -18.12 12.25
CA GLY A 920 23.80 -17.82 13.27
C GLY A 920 23.19 -17.17 14.50
#